data_AF-A0A3M7AGR2-F1
#
_entry.id   AF-A0A3M7AGR2-F1
#
_cell.length_a   1.000
_cell.length_b   1.000
_cell.length_c   1.000
_cell.angle_alpha   90.00
_cell.angle_beta   90.00
_cell.angle_gamma   90.00
#
_symmetry.space_group_name_H-M   'P 1'
#
loop_
_entity.id
_entity.type
_entity.pdbx_description
1 polymer ?
#
loop_
_entity_poly.entity_id
_entity_poly.type
_entity_poly.pdbx_seq_one_letter_code
_entity_poly.pdbx_strand_id
1 'polypeptide(L)'
;MLTNFNRIWVIHVVVYWFYTAFNSPTLYTDHYDQQINQQPPAAASWSAVGLGGTLACIIQIGATLCEWLYVPRRWAGAQHLTRRLLILIAMFCVNIAPAVYVFGVNKDDKIALILGVIQFFIALATFFFFAIVPLGALFGNYLNGKRRQYVASQTFTASWANLSGNDMWMSYGIWVLVFAAKLSESYFFLTLSLRDPIRILSTMNIRHCLGDAIIGDTLCYKQPVVLLVIMYFTDLVLFFLDTYLWYVIWNTIFSVARSFYLGVSIWTPWRNIFSRLPKRVYSKILATTDMEIKYKPKVLISQIWNAIVISMYREHLLAIDHVQKLLYHQVPSEQEGKRTLRAPTFFVSQEDHSFKTEFFPAHSEAERRISFFAQSLSTPIPEPLPVDNMPTFSVMIPHYSEKILLSLREIIREDEPYSRVTMLEYLKQLHPHEWDCFVKDTKILADETSQFNGDFEKNEKDVQKAKVDDLPFYCIGFKSAAPEYTLRTRIWASLRSQTLYRTISGFMNYSRAIKLLYRVENPEVVQMFGGNSDKLERELERMARRKFKILVSMQRYAKFSKEERENAEFLLRAYPDLQIAYLDEEPPVNEGEDPRLYSALIDGHSEIMENGMRRPKFRIMLSGNPILGDGKSDNQNHSLIFYRGEYIQLIDANQDNYLEECLKIRSVLAEFEEMTTDNVSPYTPGVAPTKFNPVAILGAREYIFSENIGILGDVAAGKEQTFGTLFARTLAQIGGKLHYGHPDFLNGIYMTTRGGVSKAQKGLHLNEDIYAGMTAMMRGGRIKHCEYYQCGKGRDLGFGSILNFTTKIGTGMGEQMLSREYYYLGTQLPLDRFLSFYYAHPGFHINNLFIMLSVQCFMWCLLNVGALRHETITCHYNHNVPITDPLYPTGCANIVPIMDWVQRCIVSIFIVFFISFVPLTVQELTERGFWRAATRLAKHFSSLSPLFEVFVCQIYAYSVQQDLSFGGARYIGTGRGFATARMPFGILFSRFASPSIYLGARMLMMLLFGTLTVWGYWLLWFWVSITALCICPFLFNPHQFAWNDFFIDYREFL
;
A
#
# COMPACT_ATOMS: atom_id res chain seq x y z
N MET A 1 18.91 9.97 8.64
CA MET A 1 18.47 8.87 9.54
C MET A 1 18.59 9.23 11.02
N LEU A 2 19.79 9.45 11.57
CA LEU A 2 19.97 9.77 13.00
C LEU A 2 19.18 11.02 13.44
N THR A 3 19.18 12.08 12.63
CA THR A 3 18.43 13.31 12.93
C THR A 3 16.92 13.16 12.75
N ASN A 4 16.47 12.63 11.61
CA ASN A 4 15.03 12.52 11.29
C ASN A 4 14.28 11.57 12.25
N PHE A 5 14.94 10.52 12.75
CA PHE A 5 14.33 9.49 13.58
C PHE A 5 15.00 9.35 14.96
N ASN A 6 15.60 10.43 15.47
CA ASN A 6 16.31 10.45 16.76
C ASN A 6 15.49 9.84 17.91
N ARG A 7 14.19 10.13 17.97
CA ARG A 7 13.27 9.62 19.00
C ARG A 7 13.12 8.10 18.94
N ILE A 8 13.12 7.50 17.74
CA ILE A 8 13.07 6.04 17.59
C ILE A 8 14.34 5.42 18.20
N TRP A 9 15.53 5.98 17.89
CA TRP A 9 16.79 5.54 18.47
C TRP A 9 16.81 5.67 20.00
N VAL A 10 16.37 6.81 20.53
CA VAL A 10 16.26 7.01 21.99
C VAL A 10 15.34 5.97 22.61
N ILE A 11 14.12 5.78 22.08
CA ILE A 11 13.13 4.84 22.62
C ILE A 11 13.66 3.39 22.64
N HIS A 12 14.36 2.96 21.59
CA HIS A 12 14.78 1.57 21.47
C HIS A 12 16.12 1.31 22.16
N VAL A 13 17.15 2.06 21.81
CA VAL A 13 18.52 1.81 22.27
C VAL A 13 18.65 2.05 23.78
N VAL A 14 18.00 3.09 24.31
CA VAL A 14 18.10 3.42 25.74
C VAL A 14 17.30 2.44 26.59
N VAL A 15 16.12 2.00 26.15
CA VAL A 15 15.35 0.98 26.88
C VAL A 15 16.04 -0.38 26.82
N TYR A 16 16.59 -0.74 25.65
CA TYR A 16 17.45 -1.91 25.52
C TYR A 16 18.61 -1.87 26.50
N TRP A 17 19.28 -0.71 26.63
CA TRP A 17 20.35 -0.51 27.61
C TRP A 17 19.85 -0.70 29.05
N PHE A 18 18.73 -0.09 29.42
CA PHE A 18 18.17 -0.24 30.78
C PHE A 18 17.91 -1.70 31.14
N TYR A 19 17.37 -2.48 30.19
CA TYR A 19 17.08 -3.90 30.38
C TYR A 19 18.34 -4.75 30.41
N THR A 20 19.24 -4.56 29.44
CA THR A 20 20.45 -5.37 29.33
C THR A 20 21.46 -5.05 30.43
N ALA A 21 21.76 -3.78 30.70
CA ALA A 21 22.70 -3.41 31.76
C ALA A 21 22.28 -3.94 33.14
N PHE A 22 20.98 -3.94 33.45
CA PHE A 22 20.46 -4.53 34.68
C PHE A 22 20.68 -6.06 34.73
N ASN A 23 20.53 -6.74 33.59
CA ASN A 23 20.69 -8.19 33.47
C ASN A 23 22.12 -8.65 33.16
N SER A 24 23.10 -7.75 33.09
CA SER A 24 24.52 -8.05 32.82
C SER A 24 25.47 -7.75 33.99
N PRO A 25 25.17 -8.16 35.24
CA PRO A 25 25.98 -7.79 36.41
C PRO A 25 27.43 -8.27 36.32
N THR A 26 27.70 -9.35 35.58
CA THR A 26 29.05 -9.90 35.42
C THR A 26 30.03 -8.96 34.73
N LEU A 27 29.55 -8.03 33.91
CA LEU A 27 30.41 -7.11 33.16
C LEU A 27 30.96 -5.95 33.99
N TYR A 28 30.34 -5.66 35.13
CA TYR A 28 30.73 -4.55 36.01
C TYR A 28 30.91 -4.98 37.47
N THR A 29 30.99 -6.28 37.72
CA THR A 29 31.45 -6.86 38.98
C THR A 29 32.93 -7.16 38.87
N ASP A 30 33.74 -6.60 39.77
CA ASP A 30 35.18 -6.81 39.73
C ASP A 30 35.51 -8.28 40.10
N HIS A 31 36.29 -8.96 39.25
CA HIS A 31 36.71 -10.36 39.44
C HIS A 31 35.56 -11.35 39.75
N TYR A 32 34.46 -11.23 38.99
CA TYR A 32 33.31 -12.13 39.12
C TYR A 32 33.72 -13.61 39.03
N ASP A 33 33.39 -14.37 40.07
CA ASP A 33 33.51 -15.83 40.13
C ASP A 33 32.12 -16.47 40.08
N GLN A 34 31.93 -17.40 39.15
CA GLN A 34 30.67 -18.14 38.99
C GLN A 34 30.31 -18.95 40.24
N GLN A 35 31.28 -19.59 40.92
CA GLN A 35 31.01 -20.47 42.06
C GLN A 35 30.53 -19.69 43.29
N ILE A 36 30.90 -18.42 43.38
CA ILE A 36 30.51 -17.51 44.47
C ILE A 36 29.27 -16.69 44.06
N ASN A 37 29.08 -16.47 42.75
CA ASN A 37 28.04 -15.61 42.16
C ASN A 37 27.99 -14.23 42.85
N GLN A 38 29.17 -13.63 42.97
CA GLN A 38 29.38 -12.32 43.58
C GLN A 38 28.45 -11.30 42.91
N GLN A 39 27.69 -10.55 43.71
CA GLN A 39 26.83 -9.49 43.19
C GLN A 39 27.58 -8.14 43.20
N PRO A 40 27.38 -7.29 42.19
CA PRO A 40 27.98 -5.96 42.18
C PRO A 40 27.43 -5.12 43.32
N PRO A 41 28.20 -4.15 43.85
CA PRO A 41 27.69 -3.16 44.78
C PRO A 41 26.44 -2.47 44.21
N ALA A 42 25.46 -2.18 45.06
CA ALA A 42 24.20 -1.56 44.63
C ALA A 42 24.43 -0.24 43.86
N ALA A 43 25.43 0.55 44.28
CA ALA A 43 25.83 1.78 43.59
C ALA A 43 26.23 1.54 42.12
N ALA A 44 27.02 0.49 41.87
CA ALA A 44 27.47 0.11 40.53
C ALA A 44 26.31 -0.36 39.65
N SER A 45 25.36 -1.13 40.21
CA SER A 45 24.16 -1.57 39.46
C SER A 45 23.27 -0.39 39.06
N TRP A 46 22.94 0.50 40.00
CA TRP A 46 22.15 1.71 39.69
C TRP A 46 22.87 2.62 38.69
N SER A 47 24.18 2.79 38.82
CA SER A 47 24.97 3.62 37.92
C SER A 47 25.12 3.04 36.50
N ALA A 48 25.32 1.72 36.38
CA ALA A 48 25.39 1.03 35.09
C ALA A 48 24.09 1.20 34.29
N VAL A 49 22.93 1.04 34.94
CA VAL A 49 21.62 1.28 34.32
C VAL A 49 21.44 2.78 34.03
N GLY A 50 21.84 3.66 34.95
CA GLY A 50 21.80 5.11 34.80
C GLY A 50 22.56 5.66 33.60
N LEU A 51 23.58 4.95 33.09
CA LEU A 51 24.28 5.32 31.84
C LEU A 51 23.36 5.35 30.60
N GLY A 52 22.16 4.78 30.66
CA GLY A 52 21.17 4.94 29.59
C GLY A 52 20.81 6.41 29.31
N GLY A 53 20.82 7.27 30.34
CA GLY A 53 20.62 8.72 30.18
C GLY A 53 21.78 9.38 29.41
N THR A 54 23.01 8.92 29.64
CA THR A 54 24.21 9.32 28.89
C THR A 54 24.07 8.91 27.43
N LEU A 55 23.62 7.69 27.16
CA LEU A 55 23.39 7.19 25.80
C LEU A 55 22.32 8.00 25.06
N ALA A 56 21.23 8.37 25.74
CA ALA A 56 20.21 9.27 25.20
C ALA A 56 20.80 10.63 24.79
N CYS A 57 21.69 11.20 25.62
CA CYS A 57 22.39 12.44 25.31
C CYS A 57 23.33 12.29 24.10
N ILE A 58 24.10 11.19 24.02
CA ILE A 58 24.99 10.91 22.88
C ILE A 58 24.19 10.87 21.57
N ILE A 59 23.05 10.18 21.56
CA ILE A 59 22.17 10.10 20.38
C ILE A 59 21.71 11.50 19.96
N GLN A 60 21.31 12.35 20.92
CA GLN A 60 20.84 13.71 20.61
C GLN A 60 21.95 14.68 20.19
N ILE A 61 23.14 14.56 20.77
CA ILE A 61 24.33 15.28 20.34
C ILE A 61 24.67 14.89 18.91
N GLY A 62 24.74 13.59 18.63
CA GLY A 62 24.95 13.06 17.28
C GLY A 62 23.90 13.55 16.29
N ALA A 63 22.62 13.50 16.64
CA ALA A 63 21.53 14.02 15.82
C ALA A 63 21.69 15.53 15.52
N THR A 64 22.13 16.33 16.50
CA THR A 64 22.37 17.77 16.34
C THR A 64 23.60 18.06 15.49
N LEU A 65 24.69 17.30 15.64
CA LEU A 65 25.89 17.43 14.81
C LEU A 65 25.60 17.04 13.36
N CYS A 66 24.87 15.93 13.15
CA CYS A 66 24.39 15.55 11.83
C CYS A 66 23.52 16.66 11.22
N GLU A 67 22.59 17.25 11.97
CA GLU A 67 21.77 18.37 11.50
C GLU A 67 22.64 19.53 11.00
N TRP A 68 23.71 19.84 11.74
CA TRP A 68 24.66 20.88 11.34
C TRP A 68 25.33 20.57 10.00
N LEU A 69 25.69 19.31 9.77
CA LEU A 69 26.34 18.86 8.53
C LEU A 69 25.42 18.89 7.32
N TYR A 70 24.16 18.44 7.43
CA TYR A 70 23.30 18.27 6.25
C TYR A 70 22.31 19.42 5.98
N VAL A 71 21.89 20.22 6.98
CA VAL A 71 20.97 21.35 6.74
C VAL A 71 21.76 22.63 6.44
N PRO A 72 21.59 23.24 5.25
CA PRO A 72 22.29 24.47 4.88
C PRO A 72 21.96 25.64 5.83
N ARG A 73 22.98 26.24 6.44
CA ARG A 73 22.80 27.33 7.42
C ARG A 73 22.34 28.66 6.84
N ARG A 74 22.46 28.84 5.51
CA ARG A 74 21.93 30.02 4.80
C ARG A 74 20.42 29.97 4.57
N TRP A 75 19.77 28.83 4.87
CA TRP A 75 18.33 28.68 4.70
C TRP A 75 17.57 29.49 5.76
N ALA A 76 16.56 30.26 5.34
CA ALA A 76 15.83 31.21 6.20
C ALA A 76 15.12 30.56 7.42
N GLY A 77 14.79 29.27 7.32
CA GLY A 77 14.19 28.48 8.40
C GLY A 77 15.19 27.74 9.32
N ALA A 78 16.49 27.84 9.06
CA ALA A 78 17.51 27.12 9.84
C ALA A 78 17.63 27.70 11.26
N GLN A 79 17.54 26.83 12.27
CA GLN A 79 17.69 27.23 13.67
C GLN A 79 19.16 27.41 14.07
N HIS A 80 19.38 28.25 15.09
CA HIS A 80 20.68 28.35 15.77
C HIS A 80 20.89 27.13 16.68
N LEU A 81 21.80 26.23 16.27
CA LEU A 81 22.02 24.96 16.96
C LEU A 81 23.02 25.03 18.11
N THR A 82 23.83 26.09 18.20
CA THR A 82 24.91 26.23 19.19
C THR A 82 24.38 26.16 20.63
N ARG A 83 23.31 26.90 20.91
CA ARG A 83 22.65 26.88 22.24
C ARG A 83 22.12 25.48 22.58
N ARG A 84 21.47 24.82 21.62
CA ARG A 84 20.95 23.45 21.80
C ARG A 84 22.08 22.48 22.09
N LEU A 85 23.18 22.54 21.35
CA LEU A 85 24.36 21.69 21.54
C LEU A 85 25.00 21.89 22.92
N LEU A 86 25.19 23.14 23.37
CA LEU A 86 25.77 23.42 24.69
C LEU A 86 24.90 22.88 25.84
N ILE A 87 23.57 23.02 25.73
CA ILE A 87 22.64 22.46 26.73
C ILE A 87 22.70 20.93 26.72
N LEU A 88 22.75 20.30 25.54
CA LEU A 88 22.88 18.84 25.43
C LEU A 88 24.20 18.33 26.02
N ILE A 89 25.31 19.04 25.82
CA ILE A 89 26.61 18.72 26.44
C ILE A 89 26.53 18.86 27.97
N ALA A 90 25.89 19.92 28.47
CA ALA A 90 25.67 20.07 29.92
C ALA A 90 24.85 18.89 30.50
N MET A 91 23.76 18.50 29.82
CA MET A 91 22.97 17.32 30.23
C MET A 91 23.77 16.01 30.15
N PHE A 92 24.63 15.86 29.15
CA PHE A 92 25.55 14.72 29.05
C PHE A 92 26.48 14.66 30.25
N CYS A 93 27.12 15.78 30.61
CA CYS A 93 27.98 15.88 31.79
C CYS A 93 27.23 15.51 33.09
N VAL A 94 26.00 15.98 33.26
CA VAL A 94 25.16 15.64 34.43
C VAL A 94 24.83 14.14 34.50
N ASN A 95 24.57 13.49 33.36
CA ASN A 95 24.25 12.06 33.32
C ASN A 95 25.48 11.16 33.51
N ILE A 96 26.68 11.58 33.06
CA ILE A 96 27.90 10.76 33.13
C ILE A 96 28.71 10.95 34.42
N ALA A 97 28.68 12.15 35.02
CA ALA A 97 29.52 12.47 36.18
C ALA A 97 29.35 11.50 37.37
N PRO A 98 28.13 11.06 37.75
CA PRO A 98 27.97 10.07 38.81
C PRO A 98 28.63 8.73 38.48
N ALA A 99 28.58 8.27 37.22
CA ALA A 99 29.22 7.02 36.81
C ALA A 99 30.75 7.09 36.87
N VAL A 100 31.34 8.23 36.52
CA VAL A 100 32.79 8.44 36.65
C VAL A 100 33.22 8.33 38.11
N TYR A 101 32.42 8.86 39.04
CA TYR A 101 32.70 8.73 40.48
C TYR A 101 32.53 7.28 40.96
N VAL A 102 31.41 6.63 40.63
CA VAL A 102 31.11 5.26 41.09
C VAL A 102 32.11 4.27 40.54
N PHE A 103 32.37 4.25 39.23
CA PHE A 103 33.29 3.28 38.63
C PHE A 103 34.77 3.64 38.73
N GLY A 104 35.11 4.93 38.86
CA GLY A 104 36.48 5.42 38.84
C GLY A 104 37.09 5.76 40.20
N VAL A 105 36.28 6.04 41.23
CA VAL A 105 36.77 6.49 42.55
C VAL A 105 36.45 5.49 43.65
N ASN A 106 35.17 5.27 43.96
CA ASN A 106 34.76 4.33 45.01
C ASN A 106 33.33 3.82 44.79
N LYS A 107 33.16 2.49 44.79
CA LYS A 107 31.88 1.79 44.55
C LYS A 107 31.12 1.46 45.83
N ASP A 108 31.78 1.40 46.97
CA ASP A 108 31.23 0.80 48.20
C ASP A 108 30.69 1.84 49.21
N ASP A 109 30.85 3.11 48.89
CA ASP A 109 30.52 4.19 49.81
C ASP A 109 29.03 4.57 49.78
N LYS A 110 28.48 5.06 50.91
CA LYS A 110 27.07 5.51 50.95
C LYS A 110 26.79 6.65 49.97
N ILE A 111 27.79 7.51 49.75
CA ILE A 111 27.75 8.59 48.77
C ILE A 111 27.61 8.03 47.35
N ALA A 112 28.34 6.97 47.02
CA ALA A 112 28.27 6.31 45.71
C ALA A 112 26.87 5.74 45.45
N LEU A 113 26.22 5.16 46.47
CA LEU A 113 24.85 4.66 46.36
C LEU A 113 23.85 5.78 46.09
N ILE A 114 23.92 6.89 46.85
CA ILE A 114 23.04 8.06 46.64
C ILE A 114 23.23 8.62 45.22
N LEU A 115 24.48 8.77 44.78
CA LEU A 115 24.80 9.24 43.44
C LEU A 115 24.26 8.32 42.35
N GLY A 116 24.40 7.00 42.50
CA GLY A 116 23.86 6.00 41.56
C GLY A 116 22.34 6.05 41.44
N VAL A 117 21.62 6.14 42.57
CA VAL A 117 20.14 6.24 42.56
C VAL A 117 19.66 7.54 41.92
N ILE A 118 20.27 8.68 42.27
CA ILE A 118 19.95 9.98 41.68
C ILE A 118 20.23 9.94 40.16
N GLN A 119 21.37 9.37 39.75
CA GLN A 119 21.71 9.23 38.34
C GLN A 119 20.62 8.47 37.56
N PHE A 120 20.11 7.37 38.11
CA PHE A 120 19.04 6.59 37.46
C PHE A 120 17.76 7.40 37.24
N PHE A 121 17.30 8.17 38.23
CA PHE A 121 16.11 9.01 38.06
C PHE A 121 16.33 10.17 37.08
N ILE A 122 17.52 10.78 37.08
CA ILE A 122 17.90 11.78 36.07
C ILE A 122 17.92 11.14 34.67
N ALA A 123 18.42 9.92 34.55
CA ALA A 123 18.46 9.19 33.30
C ALA A 123 17.05 8.90 32.77
N LEU A 124 16.11 8.48 33.63
CA LEU A 124 14.70 8.30 33.28
C LEU A 124 14.05 9.61 32.83
N ALA A 125 14.26 10.71 33.57
CA ALA A 125 13.73 12.01 33.20
C ALA A 125 14.29 12.48 31.84
N THR A 126 15.59 12.29 31.62
CA THR A 126 16.28 12.58 30.35
C THR A 126 15.71 11.75 29.19
N PHE A 127 15.50 10.45 29.41
CA PHE A 127 14.90 9.55 28.45
C PHE A 127 13.48 10.00 28.06
N PHE A 128 12.58 10.21 29.02
CA PHE A 128 11.19 10.61 28.71
C PHE A 128 11.14 11.97 28.01
N PHE A 129 11.97 12.93 28.43
CA PHE A 129 12.05 14.23 27.80
C PHE A 129 12.48 14.13 26.32
N PHE A 130 13.54 13.37 26.02
CA PHE A 130 14.04 13.19 24.65
C PHE A 130 13.18 12.26 23.79
N ALA A 131 12.41 11.35 24.38
CA ALA A 131 11.46 10.51 23.66
C ALA A 131 10.22 11.31 23.23
N ILE A 132 9.69 12.19 24.09
CA ILE A 132 8.43 12.92 23.84
C ILE A 132 8.67 14.20 23.03
N VAL A 133 9.66 15.00 23.40
CA VAL A 133 9.87 16.32 22.79
C VAL A 133 10.57 16.18 21.44
N PRO A 134 10.01 16.72 20.34
CA PRO A 134 10.63 16.63 19.04
C PRO A 134 11.89 17.51 18.95
N LEU A 135 12.87 17.08 18.14
CA LEU A 135 14.19 17.70 18.04
C LEU A 135 14.12 19.21 17.75
N GLY A 136 13.20 19.63 16.87
CA GLY A 136 13.04 21.03 16.48
C GLY A 136 12.47 21.93 17.58
N ALA A 137 11.83 21.36 18.61
CA ALA A 137 11.27 22.10 19.74
C ALA A 137 12.16 22.04 21.00
N LEU A 138 13.27 21.30 20.96
CA LEU A 138 14.18 21.17 22.11
C LEU A 138 14.76 22.52 22.51
N PHE A 139 14.50 22.91 23.77
CA PHE A 139 15.04 24.11 24.43
C PHE A 139 14.71 25.45 23.74
N GLY A 140 13.67 25.48 22.90
CA GLY A 140 13.19 26.71 22.24
C GLY A 140 11.94 26.47 21.39
N ASN A 141 10.89 27.24 21.65
CA ASN A 141 9.58 27.04 21.02
C ASN A 141 9.38 28.01 19.83
N TYR A 142 10.13 27.85 18.74
CA TYR A 142 9.93 28.66 17.54
C TYR A 142 8.54 28.45 16.90
N LEU A 143 7.90 27.30 17.18
CA LEU A 143 6.53 26.98 16.76
C LEU A 143 5.48 27.91 17.36
N ASN A 144 5.76 28.53 18.51
CA ASN A 144 4.85 29.47 19.19
C ASN A 144 5.36 30.92 19.17
N GLY A 145 6.48 31.18 18.49
CA GLY A 145 7.09 32.51 18.46
C GLY A 145 6.33 33.47 17.53
N LYS A 146 5.92 34.64 18.04
CA LYS A 146 5.27 35.72 17.25
C LYS A 146 6.23 36.44 16.27
N ARG A 147 7.45 35.93 16.04
CA ARG A 147 8.44 36.58 15.17
C ARG A 147 8.11 36.26 13.70
N ARG A 148 8.02 37.31 12.88
CA ARG A 148 7.71 37.21 11.43
C ARG A 148 8.57 36.20 10.68
N GLN A 149 9.83 36.02 11.08
CA GLN A 149 10.76 35.06 10.47
C GLN A 149 10.26 33.61 10.51
N TYR A 150 9.51 33.22 11.55
CA TYR A 150 9.03 31.83 11.72
C TYR A 150 7.63 31.58 11.16
N VAL A 151 6.93 32.63 10.70
CA VAL A 151 5.55 32.50 10.18
C VAL A 151 5.50 31.54 8.98
N ALA A 152 6.46 31.64 8.06
CA ALA A 152 6.51 30.72 6.91
C ALA A 152 6.67 29.25 7.34
N SER A 153 7.52 28.96 8.32
CA SER A 153 7.70 27.61 8.86
C SER A 153 6.46 27.14 9.64
N GLN A 154 5.86 28.01 10.45
CA GLN A 154 4.63 27.69 11.18
C GLN A 154 3.47 27.35 10.24
N THR A 155 3.34 28.07 9.12
CA THR A 155 2.23 27.86 8.17
C THR A 155 2.49 26.72 7.18
N PHE A 156 3.72 26.59 6.67
CA PHE A 156 4.00 25.67 5.55
C PHE A 156 4.72 24.37 5.91
N THR A 157 5.41 24.31 7.05
CA THR A 157 6.19 23.13 7.45
C THR A 157 5.71 22.50 8.75
N ALA A 158 4.99 23.25 9.59
CA ALA A 158 4.60 22.83 10.94
C ALA A 158 3.12 23.08 11.28
N SER A 159 2.26 23.24 10.27
CA SER A 159 0.83 23.48 10.47
C SER A 159 0.08 22.14 10.45
N TRP A 160 -0.03 21.49 11.61
CA TRP A 160 -0.69 20.18 11.71
C TRP A 160 -2.14 20.31 12.15
N ALA A 161 -3.02 19.45 11.61
CA ALA A 161 -4.37 19.30 12.13
C ALA A 161 -4.35 18.54 13.47
N ASN A 162 -4.85 19.17 14.53
CA ASN A 162 -4.93 18.55 15.86
C ASN A 162 -6.02 17.48 15.89
N LEU A 163 -5.70 16.31 16.46
CA LEU A 163 -6.70 15.28 16.78
C LEU A 163 -7.57 15.72 17.97
N SER A 164 -8.85 15.37 17.95
CA SER A 164 -9.79 15.68 19.04
C SER A 164 -10.73 14.50 19.30
N GLY A 165 -11.30 14.44 20.50
CA GLY A 165 -12.27 13.41 20.89
C GLY A 165 -11.72 11.98 20.81
N ASN A 166 -12.48 11.09 20.17
CA ASN A 166 -12.16 9.67 20.06
C ASN A 166 -10.86 9.40 19.27
N ASP A 167 -10.52 10.26 18.32
CA ASP A 167 -9.39 10.06 17.40
C ASP A 167 -8.05 10.19 18.13
N MET A 168 -7.99 11.16 19.05
CA MET A 168 -6.85 11.38 19.93
C MET A 168 -6.66 10.20 20.89
N TRP A 169 -7.74 9.77 21.56
CA TRP A 169 -7.69 8.61 22.46
C TRP A 169 -7.33 7.32 21.74
N MET A 170 -7.78 7.14 20.50
CA MET A 170 -7.40 6.00 19.68
C MET A 170 -5.91 6.02 19.35
N SER A 171 -5.36 7.18 18.97
CA SER A 171 -3.92 7.31 18.67
C SER A 171 -3.05 7.01 19.89
N TYR A 172 -3.36 7.59 21.06
CA TYR A 172 -2.65 7.29 22.30
C TYR A 172 -2.83 5.84 22.75
N GLY A 173 -4.05 5.31 22.68
CA GLY A 173 -4.36 3.95 23.08
C GLY A 173 -3.59 2.91 22.29
N ILE A 174 -3.48 3.07 20.96
CA ILE A 174 -2.68 2.19 20.11
C ILE A 174 -1.22 2.18 20.56
N TRP A 175 -0.59 3.34 20.72
CA TRP A 175 0.83 3.40 21.06
C TRP A 175 1.15 2.93 22.48
N VAL A 176 0.28 3.21 23.45
CA VAL A 176 0.43 2.68 24.82
C VAL A 176 0.40 1.16 24.81
N LEU A 177 -0.56 0.55 24.09
CA LEU A 177 -0.69 -0.90 24.01
C LEU A 177 0.44 -1.57 23.24
N VAL A 178 0.91 -0.95 22.14
CA VAL A 178 2.07 -1.43 21.38
C VAL A 178 3.32 -1.45 22.23
N PHE A 179 3.64 -0.35 22.93
CA PHE A 179 4.84 -0.32 23.77
C PHE A 179 4.69 -1.16 25.04
N ALA A 180 3.50 -1.27 25.63
CA ALA A 180 3.28 -2.16 26.77
C ALA A 180 3.53 -3.64 26.40
N ALA A 181 2.98 -4.09 25.26
CA ALA A 181 3.19 -5.45 24.77
C ALA A 181 4.65 -5.70 24.40
N LYS A 182 5.24 -4.80 23.60
CA LYS A 182 6.65 -4.87 23.18
C LYS A 182 7.60 -4.91 24.37
N LEU A 183 7.52 -3.93 25.28
CA LEU A 183 8.48 -3.84 26.39
C LEU A 183 8.38 -5.03 27.35
N SER A 184 7.17 -5.56 27.55
CA SER A 184 6.97 -6.76 28.36
C SER A 184 7.58 -8.00 27.68
N GLU A 185 7.23 -8.25 26.42
CA GLU A 185 7.69 -9.41 25.67
C GLU A 185 9.21 -9.39 25.46
N SER A 186 9.77 -8.27 24.99
CA SER A 186 11.21 -8.15 24.77
C SER A 186 12.03 -8.29 26.07
N TYR A 187 11.49 -7.89 27.23
CA TYR A 187 12.16 -8.14 28.51
C TYR A 187 12.22 -9.64 28.83
N PHE A 188 11.09 -10.35 28.74
CA PHE A 188 11.01 -11.76 29.12
C PHE A 188 11.68 -12.70 28.12
N PHE A 189 11.56 -12.43 26.82
CA PHE A 189 12.01 -13.34 25.76
C PHE A 189 13.39 -12.99 25.19
N LEU A 190 13.73 -11.70 25.01
CA LEU A 190 15.04 -11.28 24.50
C LEU A 190 16.04 -11.03 25.63
N THR A 191 15.76 -10.07 26.52
CA THR A 191 16.75 -9.65 27.51
C THR A 191 17.09 -10.74 28.54
N LEU A 192 16.08 -11.39 29.13
CA LEU A 192 16.34 -12.44 30.13
C LEU A 192 17.01 -13.67 29.52
N SER A 193 16.74 -13.99 28.25
CA SER A 193 17.39 -15.13 27.60
C SER A 193 18.87 -14.88 27.30
N LEU A 194 19.29 -13.62 27.17
CA LEU A 194 20.69 -13.25 26.95
C LEU A 194 21.52 -13.27 28.26
N ARG A 195 20.88 -13.17 29.43
CA ARG A 195 21.54 -13.07 30.76
C ARG A 195 22.56 -14.20 31.02
N ASP A 196 22.16 -15.44 30.81
CA ASP A 196 23.04 -16.60 31.08
C ASP A 196 24.18 -16.73 30.05
N PRO A 197 23.93 -16.58 28.73
CA PRO A 197 25.00 -16.43 27.74
C PRO A 197 26.02 -15.35 28.08
N ILE A 198 25.58 -14.16 28.54
CA ILE A 198 26.47 -13.07 28.95
C ILE A 198 27.38 -13.50 30.08
N ARG A 199 26.82 -14.10 31.14
CA ARG A 199 27.59 -14.61 32.28
C ARG A 199 28.70 -15.54 31.79
N ILE A 200 28.32 -16.56 31.02
CA ILE A 200 29.24 -17.61 30.57
C ILE A 200 30.35 -17.05 29.67
N LEU A 201 29.98 -16.29 28.64
CA LEU A 201 30.96 -15.77 27.68
C LEU A 201 31.89 -14.73 28.30
N SER A 202 31.40 -13.92 29.26
CA SER A 202 32.22 -12.93 29.97
C SER A 202 33.29 -13.57 30.87
N THR A 203 33.02 -14.76 31.41
CA THR A 203 33.95 -15.49 32.29
C THR A 203 34.76 -16.58 31.59
N MET A 204 34.45 -16.86 30.32
CA MET A 204 35.08 -17.95 29.57
C MET A 204 36.50 -17.58 29.18
N ASN A 205 37.47 -18.37 29.66
CA ASN A 205 38.87 -18.27 29.29
C ASN A 205 39.31 -19.54 28.58
N ILE A 206 39.62 -19.43 27.28
CA ILE A 206 40.18 -20.52 26.49
C ILE A 206 41.66 -20.66 26.86
N ARG A 207 42.08 -21.86 27.29
CA ARG A 207 43.45 -22.09 27.82
C ARG A 207 44.42 -22.67 26.79
N HIS A 208 43.88 -23.28 25.72
CA HIS A 208 44.67 -23.95 24.69
C HIS A 208 44.21 -23.45 23.32
N CYS A 209 45.06 -22.67 22.66
CA CYS A 209 44.84 -22.18 21.31
C CYS A 209 46.11 -22.49 20.49
N LEU A 210 45.96 -23.25 19.41
CA LEU A 210 47.07 -23.53 18.48
C LEU A 210 47.42 -22.31 17.61
N GLY A 211 46.47 -21.38 17.45
CA GLY A 211 46.60 -20.18 16.64
C GLY A 211 46.45 -20.43 15.14
N ASP A 212 46.12 -19.37 14.41
CA ASP A 212 46.12 -19.37 12.95
C ASP A 212 47.49 -18.91 12.40
N ALA A 213 47.87 -19.40 11.23
CA ALA A 213 49.16 -19.08 10.61
C ALA A 213 49.31 -17.59 10.23
N ILE A 214 48.20 -16.87 10.02
CA ILE A 214 48.20 -15.46 9.56
C ILE A 214 48.01 -14.49 10.72
N ILE A 215 47.11 -14.80 11.66
CA ILE A 215 46.68 -13.89 12.74
C ILE A 215 47.28 -14.28 14.11
N GLY A 216 47.85 -15.48 14.24
CA GLY A 216 48.39 -16.00 15.49
C GLY A 216 47.29 -16.53 16.43
N ASP A 217 47.57 -16.56 17.73
CA ASP A 217 46.71 -17.11 18.78
C ASP A 217 45.73 -16.09 19.40
N THR A 218 45.95 -14.79 19.14
CA THR A 218 45.25 -13.69 19.81
C THR A 218 43.74 -13.71 19.55
N LEU A 219 43.31 -14.04 18.32
CA LEU A 219 41.89 -14.11 17.97
C LEU A 219 41.18 -15.23 18.75
N CYS A 220 41.84 -16.37 18.94
CA CYS A 220 41.30 -17.51 19.66
C CYS A 220 41.01 -17.17 21.13
N TYR A 221 41.94 -16.53 21.84
CA TYR A 221 41.71 -16.12 23.23
C TYR A 221 40.60 -15.07 23.40
N LYS A 222 40.36 -14.24 22.38
CA LYS A 222 39.31 -13.21 22.40
C LYS A 222 37.99 -13.67 21.78
N GLN A 223 37.92 -14.89 21.28
CA GLN A 223 36.75 -15.44 20.60
C GLN A 223 35.45 -15.37 21.43
N PRO A 224 35.44 -15.66 22.76
CA PRO A 224 34.22 -15.53 23.57
C PRO A 224 33.71 -14.09 23.66
N VAL A 225 34.63 -13.12 23.70
CA VAL A 225 34.30 -11.68 23.74
C VAL A 225 33.76 -11.22 22.38
N VAL A 226 34.37 -11.66 21.27
CA VAL A 226 33.88 -11.38 19.92
C VAL A 226 32.46 -11.93 19.74
N LEU A 227 32.23 -13.18 20.14
CA LEU A 227 30.90 -13.79 20.10
C LEU A 227 29.90 -13.00 20.96
N LEU A 228 30.27 -12.61 22.18
CA LEU A 228 29.42 -11.82 23.07
C LEU A 228 29.01 -10.47 22.43
N VAL A 229 29.95 -9.77 21.79
CA VAL A 229 29.65 -8.50 21.08
C VAL A 229 28.70 -8.74 19.91
N ILE A 230 28.91 -9.80 19.12
CA ILE A 230 28.01 -10.16 18.01
C ILE A 230 26.62 -10.50 18.55
N MET A 231 26.52 -11.20 19.68
CA MET A 231 25.24 -11.53 20.32
C MET A 231 24.50 -10.28 20.80
N TYR A 232 25.16 -9.35 21.49
CA TYR A 232 24.55 -8.07 21.87
C TYR A 232 24.06 -7.27 20.67
N PHE A 233 24.84 -7.23 19.58
CA PHE A 233 24.43 -6.52 18.37
C PHE A 233 23.24 -7.21 17.71
N THR A 234 23.24 -8.54 17.64
CA THR A 234 22.13 -9.33 17.07
C THR A 234 20.85 -9.11 17.88
N ASP A 235 20.95 -9.18 19.21
CA ASP A 235 19.82 -9.00 20.12
C ASP A 235 19.27 -7.56 20.10
N LEU A 236 20.13 -6.55 19.96
CA LEU A 236 19.71 -5.16 19.71
C LEU A 236 18.91 -5.05 18.40
N VAL A 237 19.36 -5.69 17.31
CA VAL A 237 18.62 -5.66 16.03
C VAL A 237 17.27 -6.35 16.18
N LEU A 238 17.20 -7.50 16.86
CA LEU A 238 15.93 -8.18 17.17
C LEU A 238 14.99 -7.29 18.01
N PHE A 239 15.51 -6.56 18.99
CA PHE A 239 14.74 -5.62 19.82
C PHE A 239 14.06 -4.49 19.02
N PHE A 240 14.60 -4.12 17.85
CA PHE A 240 13.93 -3.18 16.95
C PHE A 240 12.76 -3.81 16.18
N LEU A 241 12.85 -5.10 15.82
CA LEU A 241 11.88 -5.79 14.97
C LEU A 241 10.52 -5.99 15.65
N ASP A 242 10.50 -6.30 16.94
CA ASP A 242 9.28 -6.63 17.69
C ASP A 242 8.25 -5.49 17.66
N THR A 243 8.71 -4.24 17.60
CA THR A 243 7.81 -3.08 17.66
C THR A 243 6.92 -2.99 16.42
N TYR A 244 7.46 -3.32 15.23
CA TYR A 244 6.66 -3.33 14.01
C TYR A 244 5.60 -4.44 14.05
N LEU A 245 5.95 -5.61 14.56
CA LEU A 245 5.01 -6.72 14.76
C LEU A 245 3.84 -6.32 15.67
N TRP A 246 4.13 -5.79 16.85
CA TRP A 246 3.10 -5.35 17.80
C TRP A 246 2.25 -4.20 17.25
N TYR A 247 2.85 -3.29 16.49
CA TYR A 247 2.12 -2.27 15.75
C TYR A 247 1.10 -2.88 14.78
N VAL A 248 1.51 -3.86 13.98
CA VAL A 248 0.61 -4.54 13.03
C VAL A 248 -0.54 -5.27 13.74
N ILE A 249 -0.27 -5.96 14.85
CA ILE A 249 -1.29 -6.68 15.64
C ILE A 249 -2.31 -5.70 16.22
N TRP A 250 -1.86 -4.67 16.96
CA TRP A 250 -2.77 -3.72 17.58
C TRP A 250 -3.50 -2.89 16.53
N ASN A 251 -2.85 -2.50 15.43
CA ASN A 251 -3.51 -1.82 14.34
C ASN A 251 -4.64 -2.67 13.73
N THR A 252 -4.44 -3.99 13.62
CA THR A 252 -5.47 -4.94 13.18
C THR A 252 -6.65 -4.98 14.16
N ILE A 253 -6.39 -5.10 15.47
CA ILE A 253 -7.43 -5.11 16.50
C ILE A 253 -8.26 -3.82 16.46
N PHE A 254 -7.61 -2.66 16.43
CA PHE A 254 -8.30 -1.37 16.38
C PHE A 254 -9.07 -1.17 15.07
N SER A 255 -8.52 -1.62 13.95
CA SER A 255 -9.21 -1.55 12.65
C SER A 255 -10.48 -2.40 12.63
N VAL A 256 -10.43 -3.60 13.21
CA VAL A 256 -11.59 -4.50 13.35
C VAL A 256 -12.62 -3.89 14.30
N ALA A 257 -12.21 -3.38 15.46
CA ALA A 257 -13.09 -2.69 16.39
C ALA A 257 -13.81 -1.50 15.72
N ARG A 258 -13.08 -0.73 14.90
CA ARG A 258 -13.64 0.37 14.12
C ARG A 258 -14.60 -0.11 13.03
N SER A 259 -14.29 -1.21 12.34
CA SER A 259 -15.20 -1.84 11.36
C SER A 259 -16.55 -2.16 12.00
N PHE A 260 -16.53 -2.76 13.19
CA PHE A 260 -17.74 -3.04 13.95
C PHE A 260 -18.49 -1.77 14.36
N TYR A 261 -17.78 -0.74 14.80
CA TYR A 261 -18.37 0.57 15.11
C TYR A 261 -19.06 1.21 13.89
N LEU A 262 -18.50 1.05 12.69
CA LEU A 262 -19.08 1.55 11.43
C LEU A 262 -20.25 0.69 10.92
N GLY A 263 -20.65 -0.37 11.63
CA GLY A 263 -21.74 -1.26 11.25
C GLY A 263 -21.37 -2.32 10.20
N VAL A 264 -20.09 -2.42 9.84
CA VAL A 264 -19.55 -3.46 8.95
C VAL A 264 -19.26 -4.70 9.80
N SER A 265 -20.28 -5.53 10.04
CA SER A 265 -20.19 -6.74 10.87
C SER A 265 -20.41 -8.02 10.06
N ILE A 266 -19.51 -9.00 10.25
CA ILE A 266 -19.59 -10.39 9.76
C ILE A 266 -20.90 -11.07 10.19
N TRP A 267 -21.40 -10.69 11.37
CA TRP A 267 -22.55 -11.33 12.01
C TRP A 267 -23.89 -10.78 11.54
N THR A 268 -23.88 -9.74 10.71
CA THR A 268 -25.11 -9.24 10.09
C THR A 268 -25.58 -10.27 9.07
N PRO A 269 -26.78 -10.87 9.21
CA PRO A 269 -27.25 -11.82 8.21
C PRO A 269 -27.29 -11.14 6.84
N TRP A 270 -26.55 -11.70 5.86
CA TRP A 270 -26.50 -11.19 4.48
C TRP A 270 -27.89 -10.96 3.89
N ARG A 271 -28.85 -11.83 4.27
CA ARG A 271 -30.27 -11.73 3.91
C ARG A 271 -30.91 -10.40 4.32
N ASN A 272 -30.62 -9.90 5.52
CA ASN A 272 -31.13 -8.62 6.01
C ASN A 272 -30.53 -7.42 5.28
N ILE A 273 -29.31 -7.56 4.75
CA ILE A 273 -28.66 -6.52 3.96
C ILE A 273 -29.39 -6.37 2.62
N PHE A 274 -29.72 -7.48 1.96
CA PHE A 274 -30.42 -7.49 0.68
C PHE A 274 -31.91 -7.13 0.78
N SER A 275 -32.64 -7.63 1.79
CA SER A 275 -34.08 -7.31 1.93
C SER A 275 -34.33 -5.81 2.21
N ARG A 276 -33.40 -5.15 2.91
CA ARG A 276 -33.45 -3.70 3.18
C ARG A 276 -32.82 -2.83 2.10
N LEU A 277 -32.20 -3.44 1.07
CA LEU A 277 -31.49 -2.71 0.03
C LEU A 277 -32.37 -1.66 -0.69
N PRO A 278 -33.63 -1.95 -1.08
CA PRO A 278 -34.49 -0.95 -1.72
C PRO A 278 -34.71 0.30 -0.86
N LYS A 279 -34.91 0.11 0.46
CA LYS A 279 -35.07 1.21 1.41
C LYS A 279 -33.79 2.05 1.54
N ARG A 280 -32.63 1.38 1.59
CA ARG A 280 -31.31 2.04 1.68
C ARG A 280 -30.98 2.84 0.42
N VAL A 281 -31.26 2.30 -0.77
CA VAL A 281 -31.10 3.03 -2.05
C VAL A 281 -31.90 4.32 -2.00
N TYR A 282 -33.16 4.27 -1.55
CA TYR A 282 -33.99 5.47 -1.41
C TYR A 282 -33.41 6.49 -0.42
N SER A 283 -33.02 6.06 0.79
CA SER A 283 -32.56 7.00 1.83
C SER A 283 -31.12 7.51 1.66
N LYS A 284 -30.23 6.74 1.03
CA LYS A 284 -28.78 7.01 0.99
C LYS A 284 -28.27 7.45 -0.36
N ILE A 285 -28.95 7.11 -1.46
CA ILE A 285 -28.53 7.51 -2.81
C ILE A 285 -29.31 8.72 -3.29
N LEU A 286 -30.62 8.79 -3.04
CA LEU A 286 -31.48 9.88 -3.50
C LEU A 286 -31.56 11.03 -2.47
N ALA A 287 -31.65 12.26 -2.97
CA ALA A 287 -31.92 13.43 -2.13
C ALA A 287 -33.41 13.45 -1.75
N THR A 288 -33.75 12.99 -0.54
CA THR A 288 -35.15 12.72 -0.14
C THR A 288 -35.88 13.91 0.47
N THR A 289 -35.17 14.92 0.98
CA THR A 289 -35.75 16.05 1.74
C THR A 289 -36.80 16.86 0.98
N ASP A 290 -36.70 16.94 -0.35
CA ASP A 290 -37.65 17.67 -1.21
C ASP A 290 -38.66 16.74 -1.93
N MET A 291 -38.49 15.42 -1.83
CA MET A 291 -39.20 14.44 -2.68
C MET A 291 -40.36 13.71 -2.00
N GLU A 292 -40.41 13.66 -0.67
CA GLU A 292 -41.43 12.88 0.08
C GLU A 292 -42.88 13.28 -0.25
N ILE A 293 -43.09 14.50 -0.73
CA ILE A 293 -44.43 15.05 -0.99
C ILE A 293 -44.93 14.72 -2.42
N LYS A 294 -44.05 14.41 -3.39
CA LYS A 294 -44.42 14.38 -4.83
C LYS A 294 -44.56 12.99 -5.47
N TYR A 295 -43.80 11.96 -5.06
CA TYR A 295 -43.74 10.69 -5.82
C TYR A 295 -43.63 9.41 -4.97
N LYS A 296 -44.13 8.28 -5.52
CA LYS A 296 -44.07 6.96 -4.87
C LYS A 296 -42.63 6.41 -4.87
N PRO A 297 -42.03 6.06 -3.71
CA PRO A 297 -40.65 5.57 -3.61
C PRO A 297 -40.33 4.36 -4.49
N LYS A 298 -41.30 3.43 -4.65
CA LYS A 298 -41.12 2.22 -5.48
C LYS A 298 -40.76 2.52 -6.94
N VAL A 299 -41.25 3.62 -7.51
CA VAL A 299 -40.96 4.00 -8.90
C VAL A 299 -39.51 4.47 -9.03
N LEU A 300 -39.06 5.33 -8.11
CA LEU A 300 -37.71 5.89 -8.12
C LEU A 300 -36.65 4.80 -7.93
N ILE A 301 -36.87 3.90 -6.98
CA ILE A 301 -35.98 2.76 -6.73
C ILE A 301 -35.89 1.85 -7.95
N SER A 302 -37.02 1.60 -8.63
CA SER A 302 -37.04 0.72 -9.81
C SER A 302 -36.17 1.22 -10.95
N GLN A 303 -36.10 2.54 -11.15
CA GLN A 303 -35.27 3.14 -12.21
C GLN A 303 -33.78 2.95 -11.91
N ILE A 304 -33.35 3.18 -10.67
CA ILE A 304 -31.96 2.99 -10.24
C ILE A 304 -31.58 1.51 -10.32
N TRP A 305 -32.37 0.63 -9.72
CA TRP A 305 -32.06 -0.79 -9.66
C TRP A 305 -32.02 -1.44 -11.04
N ASN A 306 -33.01 -1.15 -11.88
CA ASN A 306 -33.02 -1.69 -13.24
C ASN A 306 -31.82 -1.18 -14.05
N ALA A 307 -31.38 0.07 -13.87
CA ALA A 307 -30.19 0.58 -14.54
C ALA A 307 -28.91 -0.19 -14.13
N ILE A 308 -28.75 -0.52 -12.85
CA ILE A 308 -27.64 -1.35 -12.35
C ILE A 308 -27.65 -2.73 -13.01
N VAL A 309 -28.79 -3.42 -12.97
CA VAL A 309 -28.93 -4.78 -13.54
C VAL A 309 -28.69 -4.78 -15.05
N ILE A 310 -29.23 -3.79 -15.78
CA ILE A 310 -29.02 -3.65 -17.22
C ILE A 310 -27.55 -3.34 -17.55
N SER A 311 -26.85 -2.56 -16.72
CA SER A 311 -25.42 -2.31 -16.90
C SER A 311 -24.62 -3.61 -16.81
N MET A 312 -24.89 -4.45 -15.80
CA MET A 312 -24.22 -5.74 -15.63
C MET A 312 -24.50 -6.72 -16.79
N TYR A 313 -25.72 -6.69 -17.34
CA TYR A 313 -26.07 -7.45 -18.54
C TYR A 313 -25.25 -7.01 -19.77
N ARG A 314 -25.12 -5.69 -19.99
CA ARG A 314 -24.34 -5.11 -21.11
C ARG A 314 -22.84 -5.42 -21.01
N GLU A 315 -22.34 -5.66 -19.81
CA GLU A 315 -20.95 -6.09 -19.56
C GLU A 315 -20.74 -7.61 -19.70
N HIS A 316 -21.80 -8.37 -20.06
CA HIS A 316 -21.82 -9.83 -20.19
C HIS A 316 -21.63 -10.58 -18.87
N LEU A 317 -21.90 -9.94 -17.72
CA LEU A 317 -21.81 -10.58 -16.40
C LEU A 317 -23.05 -11.42 -16.06
N LEU A 318 -24.20 -11.07 -16.62
CA LEU A 318 -25.48 -11.74 -16.38
C LEU A 318 -26.05 -12.32 -17.67
N ALA A 319 -26.60 -13.52 -17.60
CA ALA A 319 -27.45 -14.09 -18.64
C ALA A 319 -28.85 -13.47 -18.60
N ILE A 320 -29.58 -13.54 -19.71
CA ILE A 320 -30.93 -12.97 -19.84
C ILE A 320 -31.91 -13.54 -18.80
N ASP A 321 -31.77 -14.81 -18.45
CA ASP A 321 -32.60 -15.49 -17.44
C ASP A 321 -32.42 -14.91 -16.04
N HIS A 322 -31.19 -14.50 -15.69
CA HIS A 322 -30.91 -13.82 -14.42
C HIS A 322 -31.50 -12.41 -14.42
N VAL A 323 -31.38 -11.68 -15.52
CA VAL A 323 -31.91 -10.32 -15.68
C VAL A 323 -33.43 -10.31 -15.46
N GLN A 324 -34.17 -11.24 -16.07
CA GLN A 324 -35.63 -11.32 -15.91
C GLN A 324 -36.07 -11.50 -14.45
N LYS A 325 -35.29 -12.22 -13.64
CA LYS A 325 -35.54 -12.45 -12.20
C LYS A 325 -35.17 -11.25 -11.33
N LEU A 326 -34.26 -10.40 -11.80
CA LEU A 326 -33.69 -9.27 -11.06
C LEU A 326 -34.37 -7.93 -11.37
N LEU A 327 -35.09 -7.79 -12.49
CA LEU A 327 -35.75 -6.54 -12.87
C LEU A 327 -37.09 -6.30 -12.17
N TYR A 328 -37.39 -5.02 -11.92
CA TYR A 328 -38.76 -4.58 -11.63
C TYR A 328 -39.60 -4.61 -12.90
N HIS A 329 -40.75 -5.28 -12.85
CA HIS A 329 -41.70 -5.40 -13.96
C HIS A 329 -42.95 -4.57 -13.72
N GLN A 330 -43.45 -3.92 -14.76
CA GLN A 330 -44.78 -3.31 -14.73
C GLN A 330 -45.82 -4.39 -15.04
N VAL A 331 -46.72 -4.63 -14.09
CA VAL A 331 -47.80 -5.62 -14.19
C VAL A 331 -49.14 -4.88 -14.11
N PRO A 332 -50.15 -5.23 -14.91
CA PRO A 332 -51.49 -4.67 -14.76
C PRO A 332 -52.00 -4.88 -13.33
N SER A 333 -52.58 -3.83 -12.75
CA SER A 333 -53.19 -3.88 -11.42
C SER A 333 -54.57 -4.52 -11.51
N GLU A 334 -55.07 -5.06 -10.40
CA GLU A 334 -56.45 -5.56 -10.28
C GLU A 334 -57.50 -4.43 -10.45
N GLN A 335 -57.11 -3.16 -10.33
CA GLN A 335 -57.94 -2.01 -10.74
C GLN A 335 -57.77 -1.72 -12.23
N GLU A 336 -58.87 -1.77 -13.00
CA GLU A 336 -58.90 -1.46 -14.43
C GLU A 336 -58.18 -0.14 -14.75
N GLY A 337 -57.26 -0.20 -15.71
CA GLY A 337 -56.51 0.95 -16.23
C GLY A 337 -55.26 1.36 -15.45
N LYS A 338 -54.96 0.79 -14.27
CA LYS A 338 -53.72 1.10 -13.52
C LYS A 338 -52.67 0.00 -13.67
N ARG A 339 -51.42 0.38 -13.91
CA ARG A 339 -50.25 -0.53 -13.88
C ARG A 339 -49.52 -0.40 -12.55
N THR A 340 -49.18 -1.53 -11.91
CA THR A 340 -48.40 -1.58 -10.67
C THR A 340 -47.01 -2.18 -10.91
N LEU A 341 -46.01 -1.68 -10.20
CA LEU A 341 -44.65 -2.24 -10.25
C LEU A 341 -44.52 -3.42 -9.29
N ARG A 342 -44.16 -4.58 -9.83
CA ARG A 342 -43.83 -5.78 -9.06
C ARG A 342 -42.33 -5.77 -8.73
N ALA A 343 -42.01 -5.97 -7.45
CA ALA A 343 -40.62 -6.09 -7.01
C ALA A 343 -40.01 -7.44 -7.44
N PRO A 344 -38.70 -7.47 -7.73
CA PRO A 344 -37.97 -8.70 -8.01
C PRO A 344 -38.13 -9.71 -6.87
N THR A 345 -38.24 -11.00 -7.20
CA THR A 345 -38.26 -12.06 -6.19
C THR A 345 -37.00 -12.06 -5.34
N PHE A 346 -35.88 -11.58 -5.89
CA PHE A 346 -34.60 -11.39 -5.19
C PHE A 346 -34.72 -10.64 -3.85
N PHE A 347 -35.58 -9.63 -3.73
CA PHE A 347 -35.71 -8.89 -2.46
C PHE A 347 -36.59 -9.59 -1.44
N VAL A 348 -37.53 -10.43 -1.90
CA VAL A 348 -38.54 -11.09 -1.07
C VAL A 348 -38.05 -12.47 -0.61
N SER A 349 -37.45 -13.23 -1.51
CA SER A 349 -36.99 -14.61 -1.24
C SER A 349 -35.83 -14.68 -0.26
N GLN A 350 -35.19 -13.57 0.08
CA GLN A 350 -34.12 -13.54 1.09
C GLN A 350 -34.68 -13.69 2.50
N GLU A 351 -35.98 -13.44 2.72
CA GLU A 351 -36.64 -13.62 4.01
C GLU A 351 -37.10 -15.08 4.22
N ASP A 352 -37.25 -15.87 3.15
CA ASP A 352 -37.73 -17.25 3.20
C ASP A 352 -36.58 -18.26 3.41
N HIS A 353 -36.73 -19.16 4.40
CA HIS A 353 -35.73 -20.17 4.73
C HIS A 353 -35.72 -21.39 3.77
N SER A 354 -36.79 -21.62 3.03
CA SER A 354 -37.05 -22.87 2.31
C SER A 354 -36.53 -22.93 0.86
N PHE A 355 -36.31 -21.80 0.19
CA PHE A 355 -35.95 -21.77 -1.23
C PHE A 355 -34.52 -21.27 -1.48
N LYS A 356 -33.64 -22.17 -1.98
CA LYS A 356 -32.35 -21.78 -2.55
C LYS A 356 -32.53 -21.45 -4.03
N THR A 357 -32.97 -20.24 -4.35
CA THR A 357 -32.98 -19.76 -5.74
C THR A 357 -31.66 -19.07 -6.03
N GLU A 358 -30.94 -19.52 -7.07
CA GLU A 358 -29.72 -18.85 -7.54
C GLU A 358 -30.10 -17.62 -8.38
N PHE A 359 -29.68 -16.43 -7.92
CA PHE A 359 -29.91 -15.15 -8.60
C PHE A 359 -28.67 -14.65 -9.36
N PHE A 360 -27.49 -15.09 -8.94
CA PHE A 360 -26.20 -14.78 -9.54
C PHE A 360 -25.41 -16.08 -9.72
N PRO A 361 -24.58 -16.22 -10.76
CA PRO A 361 -23.65 -17.33 -10.85
C PRO A 361 -22.70 -17.30 -9.65
N ALA A 362 -22.46 -18.45 -9.02
CA ALA A 362 -21.61 -18.55 -7.85
C ALA A 362 -20.19 -18.06 -8.15
N HIS A 363 -19.63 -17.24 -7.27
CA HIS A 363 -18.28 -16.66 -7.41
C HIS A 363 -18.11 -15.74 -8.63
N SER A 364 -19.20 -15.17 -9.15
CA SER A 364 -19.15 -14.21 -10.27
C SER A 364 -18.83 -12.78 -9.82
N GLU A 365 -18.31 -11.98 -10.76
CA GLU A 365 -18.14 -10.53 -10.57
C GLU A 365 -19.47 -9.82 -10.26
N ALA A 366 -20.60 -10.30 -10.80
CA ALA A 366 -21.92 -9.75 -10.49
C ALA A 366 -22.31 -9.94 -9.02
N GLU A 367 -22.12 -11.16 -8.47
CA GLU A 367 -22.37 -11.45 -7.05
C GLU A 367 -21.52 -10.53 -6.16
N ARG A 368 -20.22 -10.39 -6.47
CA ARG A 368 -19.29 -9.55 -5.72
C ARG A 368 -19.70 -8.08 -5.73
N ARG A 369 -19.95 -7.51 -6.90
CA ARG A 369 -20.30 -6.08 -7.07
C ARG A 369 -21.58 -5.72 -6.32
N ILE A 370 -22.63 -6.51 -6.47
CA ILE A 370 -23.91 -6.30 -5.76
C ILE A 370 -23.76 -6.50 -4.25
N SER A 371 -22.95 -7.48 -3.82
CA SER A 371 -22.64 -7.70 -2.41
C SER A 371 -21.96 -6.50 -1.77
N PHE A 372 -20.91 -5.98 -2.41
CA PHE A 372 -20.21 -4.78 -1.94
C PHE A 372 -21.13 -3.55 -1.95
N PHE A 373 -21.88 -3.33 -3.03
CA PHE A 373 -22.84 -2.24 -3.12
C PHE A 373 -23.87 -2.29 -1.98
N ALA A 374 -24.46 -3.45 -1.71
CA ALA A 374 -25.44 -3.60 -0.65
C ALA A 374 -24.84 -3.42 0.76
N GLN A 375 -23.62 -3.94 0.99
CA GLN A 375 -22.89 -3.78 2.24
C GLN A 375 -22.47 -2.32 2.46
N SER A 376 -21.97 -1.64 1.45
CA SER A 376 -21.53 -0.25 1.56
C SER A 376 -22.67 0.69 1.97
N LEU A 377 -23.89 0.50 1.45
CA LEU A 377 -25.07 1.29 1.85
C LEU A 377 -25.58 1.01 3.27
N SER A 378 -25.01 0.00 3.96
CA SER A 378 -25.28 -0.27 5.37
C SER A 378 -24.41 0.55 6.32
N THR A 379 -23.35 1.17 5.81
CA THR A 379 -22.42 2.02 6.57
C THR A 379 -22.93 3.44 6.71
N PRO A 380 -22.40 4.24 7.65
CA PRO A 380 -22.68 5.67 7.70
C PRO A 380 -22.13 6.36 6.45
N ILE A 381 -23.04 6.87 5.62
CA ILE A 381 -22.75 7.66 4.42
C ILE A 381 -23.35 9.06 4.62
N PRO A 382 -22.62 10.16 4.28
CA PRO A 382 -23.15 11.51 4.27
C PRO A 382 -24.41 11.65 3.41
N GLU A 383 -25.34 12.50 3.85
CA GLU A 383 -26.59 12.73 3.12
C GLU A 383 -26.31 13.35 1.74
N PRO A 384 -26.88 12.80 0.66
CA PRO A 384 -26.64 13.30 -0.69
C PRO A 384 -27.42 14.60 -0.93
N LEU A 385 -26.74 15.58 -1.55
CA LEU A 385 -27.39 16.79 -2.07
C LEU A 385 -28.11 16.51 -3.40
N PRO A 386 -29.13 17.31 -3.78
CA PRO A 386 -29.69 17.27 -5.13
C PRO A 386 -28.60 17.43 -6.21
N VAL A 387 -28.76 16.79 -7.38
CA VAL A 387 -27.74 16.85 -8.45
C VAL A 387 -27.43 18.30 -8.87
N ASP A 388 -28.42 19.19 -8.85
CA ASP A 388 -28.24 20.60 -9.18
C ASP A 388 -27.24 21.31 -8.25
N ASN A 389 -27.20 20.91 -6.97
CA ASN A 389 -26.34 21.49 -5.94
C ASN A 389 -25.03 20.71 -5.73
N MET A 390 -24.79 19.61 -6.45
CA MET A 390 -23.53 18.88 -6.29
C MET A 390 -22.34 19.71 -6.81
N PRO A 391 -21.18 19.68 -6.15
CA PRO A 391 -19.95 20.28 -6.67
C PRO A 391 -19.51 19.64 -7.99
N THR A 392 -18.70 20.35 -8.75
CA THR A 392 -18.11 19.87 -9.99
C THR A 392 -16.76 19.20 -9.70
N PHE A 393 -16.46 18.12 -10.40
CA PHE A 393 -15.18 17.44 -10.25
C PHE A 393 -14.62 16.96 -11.60
N SER A 394 -13.29 16.82 -11.65
CA SER A 394 -12.55 16.30 -12.79
C SER A 394 -11.84 15.00 -12.45
N VAL A 395 -11.97 13.97 -13.29
CA VAL A 395 -11.12 12.78 -13.23
C VAL A 395 -9.90 13.01 -14.11
N MET A 396 -8.69 12.82 -13.57
CA MET A 396 -7.42 12.94 -14.28
C MET A 396 -6.75 11.58 -14.41
N ILE A 397 -6.39 11.22 -15.64
CA ILE A 397 -5.74 9.94 -15.98
C ILE A 397 -4.43 10.22 -16.73
N PRO A 398 -3.25 9.92 -16.14
CA PRO A 398 -1.99 9.98 -16.86
C PRO A 398 -1.85 8.75 -17.76
N HIS A 399 -1.57 8.97 -19.04
CA HIS A 399 -1.30 7.93 -20.04
C HIS A 399 0.09 8.17 -20.63
N TYR A 400 0.90 7.11 -20.68
CA TYR A 400 2.25 7.17 -21.26
C TYR A 400 2.40 6.21 -22.45
N SER A 401 2.29 4.91 -22.19
CA SER A 401 2.48 3.86 -23.21
C SER A 401 1.57 2.67 -23.00
N GLU A 402 0.56 2.80 -22.13
CA GLU A 402 -0.46 1.79 -21.93
C GLU A 402 -1.21 1.53 -23.24
N LYS A 403 -1.54 0.26 -23.47
CA LYS A 403 -2.36 -0.13 -24.62
C LYS A 403 -3.75 0.51 -24.50
N ILE A 404 -4.16 1.23 -25.55
CA ILE A 404 -5.47 1.86 -25.61
C ILE A 404 -6.55 0.79 -25.76
N LEU A 405 -6.41 -0.03 -26.81
CA LEU A 405 -7.26 -1.17 -27.15
C LEU A 405 -6.33 -2.30 -27.61
N LEU A 406 -6.71 -3.54 -27.32
CA LEU A 406 -6.02 -4.71 -27.87
C LEU A 406 -6.30 -4.84 -29.37
N SER A 407 -5.27 -5.17 -30.13
CA SER A 407 -5.42 -5.46 -31.57
C SER A 407 -5.95 -6.89 -31.74
N LEU A 408 -6.63 -7.17 -32.87
CA LEU A 408 -7.07 -8.54 -33.14
C LEU A 408 -5.87 -9.50 -33.20
N ARG A 409 -4.74 -9.05 -33.78
CA ARG A 409 -3.52 -9.83 -33.90
C ARG A 409 -3.01 -10.27 -32.52
N GLU A 410 -2.91 -9.33 -31.57
CA GLU A 410 -2.48 -9.60 -30.20
C GLU A 410 -3.40 -10.57 -29.45
N ILE A 411 -4.70 -10.57 -29.80
CA ILE A 411 -5.70 -11.41 -29.17
C ILE A 411 -5.62 -12.86 -29.67
N ILE A 412 -5.43 -13.06 -30.98
CA ILE A 412 -5.55 -14.38 -31.63
C ILE A 412 -4.21 -15.02 -32.04
N ARG A 413 -3.10 -14.27 -32.08
CA ARG A 413 -1.77 -14.82 -32.39
C ARG A 413 -0.90 -14.92 -31.14
N GLU A 414 0.00 -15.89 -31.17
CA GLU A 414 1.14 -15.97 -30.26
C GLU A 414 2.17 -14.91 -30.68
N ASP A 415 2.06 -13.71 -30.12
CA ASP A 415 2.97 -12.61 -30.45
C ASP A 415 4.35 -12.75 -29.78
N GLU A 416 4.48 -13.57 -28.73
CA GLU A 416 5.76 -13.89 -28.10
C GLU A 416 6.22 -15.31 -28.50
N PRO A 417 7.47 -15.48 -29.00
CA PRO A 417 7.96 -16.75 -29.55
C PRO A 417 8.01 -17.90 -28.52
N TYR A 418 7.87 -17.58 -27.24
CA TYR A 418 7.90 -18.53 -26.13
C TYR A 418 6.54 -18.70 -25.43
N SER A 419 5.46 -18.12 -25.96
CA SER A 419 4.10 -18.31 -25.44
C SER A 419 3.46 -19.56 -26.05
N ARG A 420 2.75 -20.34 -25.24
CA ARG A 420 2.06 -21.58 -25.68
C ARG A 420 0.53 -21.42 -25.77
N VAL A 421 -0.01 -20.26 -25.41
CA VAL A 421 -1.45 -20.00 -25.31
C VAL A 421 -1.74 -18.57 -25.79
N THR A 422 -2.72 -18.42 -26.67
CA THR A 422 -3.18 -17.10 -27.14
C THR A 422 -3.93 -16.34 -26.04
N MET A 423 -3.91 -15.01 -26.09
CA MET A 423 -4.60 -14.19 -25.08
C MET A 423 -6.10 -14.47 -25.01
N LEU A 424 -6.75 -14.68 -26.16
CA LEU A 424 -8.18 -14.99 -26.20
C LEU A 424 -8.51 -16.29 -25.49
N GLU A 425 -7.74 -17.35 -25.74
CA GLU A 425 -8.00 -18.66 -25.15
C GLU A 425 -7.79 -18.62 -23.63
N TYR A 426 -6.78 -17.88 -23.19
CA TYR A 426 -6.55 -17.63 -21.77
C TYR A 426 -7.74 -16.89 -21.12
N LEU A 427 -8.25 -15.82 -21.74
CA LEU A 427 -9.42 -15.08 -21.24
C LEU A 427 -10.69 -15.92 -21.21
N LYS A 428 -10.90 -16.80 -22.19
CA LYS A 428 -12.04 -17.72 -22.23
C LYS A 428 -12.03 -18.70 -21.07
N GLN A 429 -10.86 -19.24 -20.73
CA GLN A 429 -10.71 -20.13 -19.57
C GLN A 429 -10.91 -19.40 -18.25
N LEU A 430 -10.51 -18.13 -18.18
CA LEU A 430 -10.69 -17.29 -17.00
C LEU A 430 -12.15 -16.86 -16.78
N HIS A 431 -12.88 -16.57 -17.87
CA HIS A 431 -14.26 -16.03 -17.84
C HIS A 431 -15.23 -16.84 -18.73
N PRO A 432 -15.43 -18.15 -18.48
CA PRO A 432 -16.22 -19.01 -19.37
C PRO A 432 -17.68 -18.58 -19.46
N HIS A 433 -18.32 -18.26 -18.34
CA HIS A 433 -19.72 -17.80 -18.31
C HIS A 433 -19.92 -16.45 -19.04
N GLU A 434 -18.97 -15.53 -18.89
CA GLU A 434 -19.06 -14.22 -19.57
C GLU A 434 -18.83 -14.35 -21.07
N TRP A 435 -17.94 -15.27 -21.49
CA TRP A 435 -17.76 -15.60 -22.90
C TRP A 435 -19.03 -16.19 -23.50
N ASP A 436 -19.69 -17.11 -22.80
CA ASP A 436 -20.97 -17.69 -23.26
C ASP A 436 -22.05 -16.61 -23.42
N CYS A 437 -22.12 -15.66 -22.47
CA CYS A 437 -23.05 -14.53 -22.56
C CYS A 437 -22.72 -13.62 -23.75
N PHE A 438 -21.44 -13.33 -23.97
CA PHE A 438 -20.95 -12.53 -25.10
C PHE A 438 -21.27 -13.17 -26.45
N VAL A 439 -21.04 -14.48 -26.58
CA VAL A 439 -21.33 -15.23 -27.81
C VAL A 439 -22.82 -15.25 -28.10
N LYS A 440 -23.67 -15.50 -27.09
CA LYS A 440 -25.14 -15.45 -27.24
C LYS A 440 -25.62 -14.07 -27.69
N ASP A 441 -25.13 -13.01 -27.05
CA ASP A 441 -25.48 -11.63 -27.40
C ASP A 441 -25.04 -11.28 -28.83
N THR A 442 -23.86 -11.73 -29.25
CA THR A 442 -23.35 -11.51 -30.61
C THR A 442 -24.12 -12.30 -31.66
N LYS A 443 -24.61 -13.51 -31.34
CA LYS A 443 -25.50 -14.27 -32.23
C LYS A 443 -26.83 -13.59 -32.44
N ILE A 444 -27.46 -13.09 -31.37
CA ILE A 444 -28.74 -12.35 -31.46
C ILE A 444 -28.57 -11.14 -32.38
N LEU A 445 -27.50 -10.36 -32.19
CA LEU A 445 -27.23 -9.20 -33.03
C LEU A 445 -26.97 -9.56 -34.50
N ALA A 446 -26.28 -10.67 -34.75
CA ALA A 446 -26.05 -11.18 -36.11
C ALA A 446 -27.34 -11.66 -36.78
N ASP A 447 -28.23 -12.31 -36.01
CA ASP A 447 -29.56 -12.74 -36.47
C ASP A 447 -30.49 -11.53 -36.73
N GLU A 448 -30.47 -10.50 -35.88
CA GLU A 448 -31.21 -9.25 -36.12
C GLU A 448 -30.72 -8.52 -37.37
N THR A 449 -29.40 -8.47 -37.58
CA THR A 449 -28.80 -7.82 -38.75
C THR A 449 -29.12 -8.59 -40.04
N SER A 450 -29.14 -9.93 -39.99
CA SER A 450 -29.50 -10.75 -41.16
C SER A 450 -30.99 -10.66 -41.49
N GLN A 451 -31.86 -10.59 -40.48
CA GLN A 451 -33.29 -10.32 -40.67
C GLN A 451 -33.55 -8.95 -41.29
N PHE A 452 -32.80 -7.91 -40.90
CA PHE A 452 -32.88 -6.58 -41.51
C PHE A 452 -32.39 -6.55 -42.97
N ASN A 453 -31.44 -7.41 -43.33
CA ASN A 453 -30.89 -7.52 -44.68
C ASN A 453 -31.67 -8.47 -45.61
N GLY A 454 -32.77 -9.08 -45.13
CA GLY A 454 -33.75 -9.77 -45.99
C GLY A 454 -33.54 -11.27 -46.21
N ASP A 455 -32.67 -11.95 -45.47
CA ASP A 455 -32.49 -13.41 -45.58
C ASP A 455 -33.57 -14.17 -44.77
N PHE A 456 -34.69 -14.50 -45.41
CA PHE A 456 -35.70 -15.42 -44.87
C PHE A 456 -35.52 -16.81 -45.49
N GLU A 457 -35.07 -17.77 -44.66
CA GLU A 457 -35.49 -19.19 -44.60
C GLU A 457 -34.35 -20.07 -44.06
N LYS A 458 -34.57 -20.75 -42.94
CA LYS A 458 -33.76 -21.91 -42.51
C LYS A 458 -34.65 -23.15 -42.57
N ASN A 459 -34.21 -24.18 -43.30
CA ASN A 459 -34.92 -25.44 -43.49
C ASN A 459 -34.52 -26.48 -42.42
N GLU A 460 -35.39 -27.43 -42.11
CA GLU A 460 -35.23 -28.39 -40.99
C GLU A 460 -34.02 -29.36 -41.08
N LYS A 461 -33.27 -29.40 -42.19
CA LYS A 461 -32.02 -30.18 -42.32
C LYS A 461 -30.79 -29.52 -41.67
N ASP A 462 -30.94 -28.34 -41.08
CA ASP A 462 -29.83 -27.49 -40.65
C ASP A 462 -29.32 -27.70 -39.22
N VAL A 463 -29.83 -28.65 -38.43
CA VAL A 463 -29.42 -28.77 -37.00
C VAL A 463 -27.97 -29.23 -36.81
N GLN A 464 -27.43 -30.08 -37.68
CA GLN A 464 -26.00 -30.44 -37.66
C GLN A 464 -25.11 -29.40 -38.34
N LYS A 465 -25.61 -28.73 -39.39
CA LYS A 465 -24.94 -27.59 -40.04
C LYS A 465 -24.83 -26.39 -39.10
N ALA A 466 -25.85 -26.10 -38.32
CA ALA A 466 -25.87 -25.02 -37.33
C ALA A 466 -24.77 -25.19 -36.27
N LYS A 467 -24.50 -26.43 -35.81
CA LYS A 467 -23.38 -26.70 -34.89
C LYS A 467 -22.01 -26.46 -35.53
N VAL A 468 -21.85 -26.76 -36.82
CA VAL A 468 -20.62 -26.49 -37.60
C VAL A 468 -20.47 -24.99 -37.89
N ASP A 469 -21.57 -24.32 -38.23
CA ASP A 469 -21.65 -22.89 -38.50
C ASP A 469 -21.46 -22.02 -37.26
N ASP A 470 -21.65 -22.58 -36.06
CA ASP A 470 -21.48 -21.93 -34.76
C ASP A 470 -20.05 -21.97 -34.21
N LEU A 471 -19.18 -22.84 -34.73
CA LEU A 471 -17.79 -22.97 -34.29
C LEU A 471 -17.00 -21.64 -34.34
N PRO A 472 -17.10 -20.82 -35.40
CA PRO A 472 -16.41 -19.53 -35.45
C PRO A 472 -16.81 -18.58 -34.30
N PHE A 473 -18.09 -18.57 -33.93
CA PHE A 473 -18.58 -17.78 -32.80
C PHE A 473 -17.99 -18.27 -31.48
N TYR A 474 -17.87 -19.58 -31.26
CA TYR A 474 -17.27 -20.12 -30.05
C TYR A 474 -15.75 -19.90 -29.98
N CYS A 475 -15.05 -19.99 -31.12
CA CYS A 475 -13.60 -19.85 -31.17
C CYS A 475 -13.12 -18.40 -31.10
N ILE A 476 -13.74 -17.49 -31.86
CA ILE A 476 -13.24 -16.11 -32.08
C ILE A 476 -14.30 -15.04 -31.70
N GLY A 477 -15.54 -15.45 -31.43
CA GLY A 477 -16.64 -14.54 -31.07
C GLY A 477 -17.45 -14.03 -32.26
N PHE A 478 -17.04 -14.31 -33.50
CA PHE A 478 -17.74 -13.89 -34.71
C PHE A 478 -17.53 -14.87 -35.88
N LYS A 479 -18.50 -14.88 -36.81
CA LYS A 479 -18.43 -15.65 -38.07
C LYS A 479 -17.93 -14.83 -39.26
N SER A 480 -18.35 -13.57 -39.36
CA SER A 480 -17.91 -12.65 -40.40
C SER A 480 -16.82 -11.71 -39.87
N ALA A 481 -15.72 -11.57 -40.61
CA ALA A 481 -14.62 -10.64 -40.29
C ALA A 481 -14.97 -9.16 -40.54
N ALA A 482 -16.26 -8.80 -40.55
CA ALA A 482 -16.68 -7.41 -40.67
C ALA A 482 -16.07 -6.57 -39.52
N PRO A 483 -15.74 -5.29 -39.77
CA PRO A 483 -15.08 -4.45 -38.78
C PRO A 483 -15.83 -4.35 -37.44
N GLU A 484 -17.17 -4.38 -37.48
CA GLU A 484 -18.03 -4.27 -36.28
C GLU A 484 -17.88 -5.46 -35.34
N TYR A 485 -17.98 -6.69 -35.85
CA TYR A 485 -17.81 -7.91 -35.05
C TYR A 485 -16.38 -8.06 -34.54
N THR A 486 -15.40 -7.72 -35.38
CA THR A 486 -13.99 -7.73 -35.01
C THR A 486 -13.71 -6.76 -33.86
N LEU A 487 -14.25 -5.54 -33.95
CA LEU A 487 -14.14 -4.53 -32.90
C LEU A 487 -14.82 -4.99 -31.61
N ARG A 488 -15.96 -5.69 -31.71
CA ARG A 488 -16.70 -6.20 -30.55
C ARG A 488 -15.88 -7.22 -29.74
N THR A 489 -15.22 -8.18 -30.40
CA THR A 489 -14.28 -9.10 -29.73
C THR A 489 -13.09 -8.36 -29.13
N ARG A 490 -12.53 -7.36 -29.83
CA ARG A 490 -11.44 -6.52 -29.30
C ARG A 490 -11.84 -5.77 -28.04
N ILE A 491 -13.04 -5.20 -28.01
CA ILE A 491 -13.61 -4.51 -26.85
C ILE A 491 -13.81 -5.50 -25.70
N TRP A 492 -14.40 -6.67 -25.96
CA TRP A 492 -14.63 -7.69 -24.94
C TRP A 492 -13.33 -8.10 -24.24
N ALA A 493 -12.27 -8.37 -25.02
CA ALA A 493 -10.94 -8.70 -24.50
C ALA A 493 -10.30 -7.52 -23.75
N SER A 494 -10.42 -6.29 -24.28
CA SER A 494 -9.84 -5.08 -23.68
C SER A 494 -10.47 -4.73 -22.32
N LEU A 495 -11.79 -4.94 -22.16
CA LEU A 495 -12.52 -4.74 -20.91
C LEU A 495 -12.12 -5.75 -19.81
N ARG A 496 -11.55 -6.90 -20.17
CA ARG A 496 -11.05 -7.93 -19.24
C ARG A 496 -9.55 -7.85 -19.01
N SER A 497 -8.88 -6.94 -19.71
CA SER A 497 -7.45 -6.68 -19.61
C SER A 497 -7.18 -5.31 -18.97
N GLN A 498 -5.91 -4.95 -18.80
CA GLN A 498 -5.47 -3.69 -18.20
C GLN A 498 -5.28 -2.58 -19.25
N THR A 499 -6.36 -2.23 -19.96
CA THR A 499 -6.33 -1.24 -21.07
C THR A 499 -6.85 0.13 -20.66
N LEU A 500 -6.42 1.18 -21.36
CA LEU A 500 -6.97 2.53 -21.17
C LEU A 500 -8.48 2.56 -21.52
N TYR A 501 -8.92 1.79 -22.51
CA TYR A 501 -10.34 1.70 -22.88
C TYR A 501 -11.22 1.26 -21.70
N ARG A 502 -10.77 0.25 -20.94
CA ARG A 502 -11.45 -0.18 -19.70
C ARG A 502 -11.57 0.97 -18.71
N THR A 503 -10.47 1.69 -18.47
CA THR A 503 -10.44 2.84 -17.56
C THR A 503 -11.44 3.92 -17.99
N ILE A 504 -11.36 4.39 -19.24
CA ILE A 504 -12.26 5.44 -19.74
C ILE A 504 -13.72 4.98 -19.68
N SER A 505 -14.01 3.75 -20.12
CA SER A 505 -15.36 3.18 -20.07
C SER A 505 -15.91 3.12 -18.65
N GLY A 506 -15.10 2.69 -17.69
CA GLY A 506 -15.47 2.62 -16.27
C GLY A 506 -15.75 3.98 -15.67
N PHE A 507 -14.86 4.96 -15.87
CA PHE A 507 -15.03 6.31 -15.30
C PHE A 507 -16.10 7.15 -16.02
N MET A 508 -16.44 6.84 -17.28
CA MET A 508 -17.60 7.43 -17.95
C MET A 508 -18.93 6.99 -17.35
N ASN A 509 -18.96 5.96 -16.49
CA ASN A 509 -20.14 5.64 -15.70
C ASN A 509 -20.54 6.76 -14.74
N TYR A 510 -19.65 7.70 -14.37
CA TYR A 510 -20.07 8.91 -13.64
C TYR A 510 -21.05 9.76 -14.44
N SER A 511 -20.79 9.97 -15.73
CA SER A 511 -21.72 10.69 -16.61
C SER A 511 -23.08 10.00 -16.65
N ARG A 512 -23.08 8.66 -16.79
CA ARG A 512 -24.32 7.85 -16.77
C ARG A 512 -25.05 7.93 -15.43
N ALA A 513 -24.33 7.85 -14.31
CA ALA A 513 -24.89 7.96 -12.97
C ALA A 513 -25.50 9.33 -12.72
N ILE A 514 -24.83 10.43 -13.10
CA ILE A 514 -25.35 11.79 -12.94
C ILE A 514 -26.60 12.00 -13.79
N LYS A 515 -26.60 11.55 -15.06
CA LYS A 515 -27.81 11.59 -15.92
C LYS A 515 -28.97 10.83 -15.29
N LEU A 516 -28.71 9.63 -14.76
CA LEU A 516 -29.71 8.79 -14.11
C LEU A 516 -30.28 9.47 -12.86
N LEU A 517 -29.43 9.95 -11.97
CA LEU A 517 -29.84 10.62 -10.74
C LEU A 517 -30.64 11.89 -11.04
N TYR A 518 -30.17 12.73 -11.96
CA TYR A 518 -30.88 13.95 -12.36
C TYR A 518 -32.26 13.65 -12.95
N ARG A 519 -32.36 12.62 -13.81
CA ARG A 519 -33.63 12.16 -14.38
C ARG A 519 -34.60 11.64 -13.31
N VAL A 520 -34.10 10.90 -12.33
CA VAL A 520 -34.90 10.30 -11.25
C VAL A 520 -35.39 11.38 -10.27
N GLU A 521 -34.54 12.36 -9.95
CA GLU A 521 -34.85 13.44 -8.99
C GLU A 521 -35.71 14.55 -9.59
N ASN A 522 -35.61 14.80 -10.89
CA ASN A 522 -36.37 15.83 -11.60
C ASN A 522 -37.35 15.25 -12.65
N PRO A 523 -38.40 14.52 -12.24
CA PRO A 523 -39.37 13.94 -13.17
C PRO A 523 -40.21 14.99 -13.92
N GLU A 524 -40.32 16.22 -13.41
CA GLU A 524 -40.94 17.36 -14.11
C GLU A 524 -40.21 17.69 -15.41
N VAL A 525 -38.88 17.54 -15.45
CA VAL A 525 -38.08 17.72 -16.68
C VAL A 525 -38.47 16.68 -17.73
N VAL A 526 -38.70 15.43 -17.30
CA VAL A 526 -39.16 14.35 -18.20
C VAL A 526 -40.56 14.65 -18.74
N GLN A 527 -41.45 15.20 -17.91
CA GLN A 527 -42.80 15.60 -18.33
C GLN A 527 -42.79 16.80 -19.28
N MET A 528 -41.94 17.80 -19.02
CA MET A 528 -41.81 19.02 -19.83
C MET A 528 -41.41 18.70 -21.27
N PHE A 529 -40.57 17.68 -21.49
CA PHE A 529 -40.16 17.30 -22.84
C PHE A 529 -41.15 16.36 -23.57
N GLY A 530 -42.28 15.99 -22.96
CA GLY A 530 -43.48 15.50 -23.66
C GLY A 530 -43.28 14.33 -24.64
N GLY A 531 -42.29 13.46 -24.41
CA GLY A 531 -41.96 12.33 -25.29
C GLY A 531 -40.86 12.59 -26.33
N ASN A 532 -40.30 13.80 -26.42
CA ASN A 532 -39.14 14.09 -27.25
C ASN A 532 -37.85 13.61 -26.55
N SER A 533 -37.47 12.35 -26.79
CA SER A 533 -36.31 11.69 -26.20
C SER A 533 -35.00 12.45 -26.45
N ASP A 534 -34.85 13.04 -27.62
CA ASP A 534 -33.59 13.65 -28.04
C ASP A 534 -33.33 14.97 -27.31
N LYS A 535 -34.38 15.78 -27.12
CA LYS A 535 -34.27 17.00 -26.32
C LYS A 535 -34.01 16.69 -24.85
N LEU A 536 -34.67 15.65 -24.31
CA LEU A 536 -34.42 15.20 -22.95
C LEU A 536 -32.96 14.76 -22.77
N GLU A 537 -32.45 13.90 -23.66
CA GLU A 537 -31.08 13.41 -23.58
C GLU A 537 -30.05 14.56 -23.66
N ARG A 538 -30.29 15.57 -24.51
CA ARG A 538 -29.45 16.77 -24.59
C ARG A 538 -29.43 17.56 -23.27
N GLU A 539 -30.56 17.66 -22.57
CA GLU A 539 -30.61 18.33 -21.27
C GLU A 539 -29.88 17.53 -20.19
N LEU A 540 -30.07 16.20 -20.16
CA LEU A 540 -29.33 15.31 -19.26
C LEU A 540 -27.82 15.38 -19.52
N GLU A 541 -27.40 15.40 -20.78
CA GLU A 541 -26.01 15.63 -21.19
C GLU A 541 -25.47 16.96 -20.74
N ARG A 542 -26.25 18.04 -20.90
CA ARG A 542 -25.84 19.38 -20.47
C ARG A 542 -25.54 19.41 -18.97
N MET A 543 -26.39 18.77 -18.17
CA MET A 543 -26.19 18.67 -16.71
C MET A 543 -24.99 17.80 -16.35
N ALA A 544 -24.86 16.62 -16.94
CA ALA A 544 -23.69 15.76 -16.71
C ALA A 544 -22.37 16.46 -17.08
N ARG A 545 -22.31 17.15 -18.23
CA ARG A 545 -21.14 17.92 -18.69
C ARG A 545 -20.79 19.10 -17.78
N ARG A 546 -21.76 19.66 -17.06
CA ARG A 546 -21.52 20.74 -16.09
C ARG A 546 -20.90 20.22 -14.80
N LYS A 547 -21.27 19.02 -14.37
CA LYS A 547 -20.85 18.43 -13.08
C LYS A 547 -19.61 17.54 -13.16
N PHE A 548 -19.36 16.93 -14.31
CA PHE A 548 -18.28 15.96 -14.48
C PHE A 548 -17.44 16.24 -15.74
N LYS A 549 -16.13 16.16 -15.57
CA LYS A 549 -15.15 16.17 -16.67
C LYS A 549 -14.17 15.00 -16.51
N ILE A 550 -13.73 14.44 -17.63
CA ILE A 550 -12.68 13.43 -17.67
C ILE A 550 -11.55 13.93 -18.57
N LEU A 551 -10.35 13.98 -18.00
CA LEU A 551 -9.15 14.52 -18.63
C LEU A 551 -8.08 13.43 -18.67
N VAL A 552 -7.71 13.02 -19.88
CA VAL A 552 -6.63 12.07 -20.11
C VAL A 552 -5.40 12.84 -20.59
N SER A 553 -4.31 12.71 -19.87
CA SER A 553 -3.02 13.31 -20.24
C SER A 553 -2.22 12.33 -21.08
N MET A 554 -2.14 12.55 -22.39
CA MET A 554 -1.40 11.72 -23.34
C MET A 554 -0.15 12.45 -23.82
N GLN A 555 0.94 12.40 -23.04
CA GLN A 555 2.20 13.08 -23.35
C GLN A 555 2.76 12.74 -24.74
N ARG A 556 2.58 11.48 -25.17
CA ARG A 556 3.11 10.94 -26.43
C ARG A 556 2.17 11.09 -27.62
N TYR A 557 1.01 11.74 -27.47
CA TYR A 557 -0.03 11.80 -28.50
C TYR A 557 0.49 12.26 -29.87
N ALA A 558 1.31 13.32 -29.91
CA ALA A 558 1.91 13.83 -31.15
C ALA A 558 2.86 12.83 -31.85
N LYS A 559 3.34 11.83 -31.11
CA LYS A 559 4.31 10.80 -31.53
C LYS A 559 3.67 9.40 -31.60
N PHE A 560 2.34 9.32 -31.67
CA PHE A 560 1.61 8.05 -31.79
C PHE A 560 1.82 7.39 -33.15
N SER A 561 1.89 6.06 -33.14
CA SER A 561 1.82 5.24 -34.34
C SER A 561 0.43 5.35 -35.00
N LYS A 562 0.32 4.89 -36.25
CA LYS A 562 -0.96 4.89 -36.99
C LYS A 562 -2.06 4.16 -36.22
N GLU A 563 -1.74 3.00 -35.64
CA GLU A 563 -2.68 2.20 -34.86
C GLU A 563 -3.10 2.88 -33.54
N GLU A 564 -2.15 3.47 -32.79
CA GLU A 564 -2.46 4.22 -31.56
C GLU A 564 -3.36 5.41 -31.85
N ARG A 565 -3.11 6.12 -32.97
CA ARG A 565 -3.94 7.25 -33.40
C ARG A 565 -5.35 6.82 -33.79
N GLU A 566 -5.51 5.72 -34.51
CA GLU A 566 -6.82 5.15 -34.85
C GLU A 566 -7.60 4.73 -33.60
N ASN A 567 -6.92 4.11 -32.62
CA ASN A 567 -7.53 3.72 -31.35
C ASN A 567 -7.90 4.94 -30.48
N ALA A 568 -7.08 6.00 -30.48
CA ALA A 568 -7.38 7.25 -29.78
C ALA A 568 -8.55 8.00 -30.41
N GLU A 569 -8.63 8.04 -31.75
CA GLU A 569 -9.77 8.63 -32.46
C GLU A 569 -11.06 7.83 -32.22
N PHE A 570 -10.98 6.49 -32.14
CA PHE A 570 -12.10 5.66 -31.73
C PHE A 570 -12.61 6.01 -30.32
N LEU A 571 -11.71 6.26 -29.35
CA LEU A 571 -12.11 6.73 -28.01
C LEU A 571 -12.88 8.05 -28.06
N LEU A 572 -12.39 9.04 -28.80
CA LEU A 572 -13.05 10.34 -28.94
C LEU A 572 -14.41 10.25 -29.65
N ARG A 573 -14.60 9.29 -30.56
CA ARG A 573 -15.90 9.02 -31.19
C ARG A 573 -16.87 8.31 -30.25
N ALA A 574 -16.41 7.31 -29.52
CA ALA A 574 -17.22 6.58 -28.55
C ALA A 574 -17.62 7.45 -27.34
N TYR A 575 -16.74 8.38 -26.95
CA TYR A 575 -16.89 9.25 -25.80
C TYR A 575 -16.56 10.71 -26.16
N PRO A 576 -17.49 11.45 -26.80
CA PRO A 576 -17.22 12.79 -27.32
C PRO A 576 -16.80 13.83 -26.27
N ASP A 577 -17.22 13.63 -25.02
CA ASP A 577 -16.92 14.54 -23.90
C ASP A 577 -15.57 14.25 -23.23
N LEU A 578 -14.86 13.22 -23.68
CA LEU A 578 -13.50 12.92 -23.26
C LEU A 578 -12.56 14.04 -23.68
N GLN A 579 -11.80 14.58 -22.73
CA GLN A 579 -10.78 15.58 -23.00
C GLN A 579 -9.41 14.92 -23.01
N ILE A 580 -8.61 15.19 -24.04
CA ILE A 580 -7.23 14.72 -24.15
C ILE A 580 -6.31 15.94 -24.09
N ALA A 581 -5.47 15.98 -23.06
CA ALA A 581 -4.35 16.91 -22.96
C ALA A 581 -3.10 16.26 -23.55
N TYR A 582 -2.37 17.00 -24.37
CA TYR A 582 -1.09 16.54 -24.92
C TYR A 582 -0.08 17.67 -25.08
N LEU A 583 1.17 17.31 -25.32
CA LEU A 583 2.24 18.25 -25.63
C LEU A 583 2.36 18.43 -27.15
N ASP A 584 2.19 19.67 -27.60
CA ASP A 584 2.36 20.09 -28.98
C ASP A 584 3.72 20.81 -29.11
N GLU A 585 4.51 20.45 -30.13
CA GLU A 585 5.87 20.94 -30.32
C GLU A 585 5.92 21.77 -31.61
N GLU A 586 6.29 23.05 -31.51
CA GLU A 586 6.62 23.86 -32.69
C GLU A 586 8.13 23.91 -32.90
N PRO A 587 8.60 23.80 -34.16
CA PRO A 587 10.02 23.95 -34.47
C PRO A 587 10.52 25.34 -34.08
N PRO A 588 11.80 25.47 -33.70
CA PRO A 588 12.39 26.75 -33.31
C PRO A 588 12.38 27.74 -34.49
N VAL A 589 12.23 29.02 -34.19
CA VAL A 589 12.18 30.10 -35.20
C VAL A 589 13.57 30.41 -35.74
N ASN A 590 14.61 30.24 -34.90
CA ASN A 590 16.02 30.44 -35.25
C ASN A 590 16.79 29.12 -35.13
N GLU A 591 17.80 28.92 -35.98
CA GLU A 591 18.70 27.76 -35.89
C GLU A 591 19.46 27.77 -34.56
N GLY A 592 19.27 26.73 -33.74
CA GLY A 592 19.94 26.54 -32.45
C GLY A 592 19.11 26.88 -31.20
N GLU A 593 17.89 27.40 -31.35
CA GLU A 593 16.96 27.59 -30.21
C GLU A 593 16.19 26.30 -29.87
N ASP A 594 15.74 26.18 -28.62
CA ASP A 594 14.88 25.09 -28.18
C ASP A 594 13.48 25.20 -28.82
N PRO A 595 12.82 24.06 -29.11
CA PRO A 595 11.46 24.06 -29.66
C PRO A 595 10.47 24.71 -28.68
N ARG A 596 9.49 25.45 -29.22
CA ARG A 596 8.42 26.03 -28.41
C ARG A 596 7.41 24.94 -28.08
N LEU A 597 7.21 24.70 -26.79
CA LEU A 597 6.32 23.67 -26.30
C LEU A 597 5.00 24.27 -25.84
N TYR A 598 3.91 23.67 -26.28
CA TYR A 598 2.55 24.04 -25.91
C TYR A 598 1.87 22.86 -25.22
N SER A 599 1.07 23.16 -24.21
CA SER A 599 0.07 22.22 -23.73
C SER A 599 -1.24 22.48 -24.45
N ALA A 600 -1.76 21.45 -25.11
CA ALA A 600 -2.95 21.52 -25.95
C ALA A 600 -4.06 20.62 -25.42
N LEU A 601 -5.31 21.05 -25.58
CA LEU A 601 -6.52 20.29 -25.20
C LEU A 601 -7.40 20.04 -26.43
N ILE A 602 -7.76 18.79 -26.67
CA ILE A 602 -8.73 18.37 -27.68
C ILE A 602 -9.86 17.55 -27.06
N ASP A 603 -10.99 17.44 -27.76
CA ASP A 603 -12.09 16.53 -27.44
C ASP A 603 -12.81 16.03 -28.70
N GLY A 604 -13.82 15.18 -28.54
CA GLY A 604 -14.56 14.58 -29.66
C GLY A 604 -15.39 15.57 -30.47
N HIS A 605 -15.66 16.77 -29.93
CA HIS A 605 -16.37 17.86 -30.61
C HIS A 605 -15.44 18.81 -31.37
N SER A 606 -14.12 18.60 -31.29
CA SER A 606 -13.13 19.44 -31.96
C SER A 606 -13.09 19.16 -33.46
N GLU A 607 -13.03 20.22 -34.28
CA GLU A 607 -12.97 20.14 -35.75
C GLU A 607 -11.73 19.37 -36.23
N ILE A 608 -11.87 18.58 -37.30
CA ILE A 608 -10.75 17.86 -37.91
C ILE A 608 -10.12 18.78 -38.96
N MET A 609 -8.83 19.04 -38.80
CA MET A 609 -8.03 19.84 -39.73
C MET A 609 -7.62 19.01 -40.96
N GLU A 610 -7.14 19.67 -42.02
CA GLU A 610 -6.73 19.02 -43.27
C GLU A 610 -5.63 17.95 -43.08
N ASN A 611 -4.79 18.12 -42.06
CA ASN A 611 -3.75 17.17 -41.68
C ASN A 611 -4.27 15.91 -40.95
N GLY A 612 -5.59 15.78 -40.78
CA GLY A 612 -6.25 14.67 -40.08
C GLY A 612 -6.17 14.75 -38.55
N MET A 613 -5.61 15.82 -37.98
CA MET A 613 -5.55 16.07 -36.54
C MET A 613 -6.73 16.94 -36.10
N ARG A 614 -7.17 16.78 -34.85
CA ARG A 614 -8.21 17.64 -34.27
C ARG A 614 -7.64 18.99 -33.87
N ARG A 615 -8.34 20.07 -34.19
CA ARG A 615 -7.99 21.44 -33.83
C ARG A 615 -8.06 21.60 -32.30
N PRO A 616 -6.98 22.01 -31.61
CA PRO A 616 -7.01 22.23 -30.17
C PRO A 616 -8.01 23.31 -29.76
N LYS A 617 -8.81 23.04 -28.72
CA LYS A 617 -9.68 24.04 -28.09
C LYS A 617 -8.90 25.08 -27.31
N PHE A 618 -7.88 24.61 -26.61
CA PHE A 618 -6.91 25.45 -25.92
C PHE A 618 -5.52 25.02 -26.34
N ARG A 619 -4.64 26.00 -26.52
CA ARG A 619 -3.23 25.83 -26.85
C ARG A 619 -2.44 26.86 -26.07
N ILE A 620 -1.76 26.43 -25.01
CA ILE A 620 -1.11 27.30 -24.02
C ILE A 620 0.39 27.09 -24.11
N MET A 621 1.15 28.15 -24.41
CA MET A 621 2.61 28.10 -24.46
C MET A 621 3.17 27.86 -23.05
N LEU A 622 4.07 26.89 -22.94
CA LEU A 622 4.75 26.55 -21.68
C LEU A 622 6.03 27.36 -21.55
N SER A 623 6.49 27.55 -20.30
CA SER A 623 7.72 28.30 -20.00
C SER A 623 9.01 27.55 -20.38
N GLY A 624 8.89 26.31 -20.83
CA GLY A 624 9.99 25.41 -21.17
C GLY A 624 9.49 23.98 -21.27
N ASN A 625 10.42 23.02 -21.30
CA ASN A 625 10.07 21.60 -21.32
C ASN A 625 9.44 21.16 -19.98
N PRO A 626 8.16 20.73 -19.97
CA PRO A 626 7.49 20.32 -18.74
C PRO A 626 7.94 18.95 -18.24
N ILE A 627 8.74 18.21 -19.03
CA ILE A 627 9.18 16.86 -18.71
C ILE A 627 10.43 16.95 -17.85
N LEU A 628 10.23 16.99 -16.53
CA LEU A 628 11.29 17.08 -15.55
C LEU A 628 11.62 15.73 -14.93
N GLY A 629 10.65 14.84 -14.74
CA GLY A 629 10.79 13.57 -14.04
C GLY A 629 10.59 12.32 -14.90
N ASP A 630 10.03 11.29 -14.26
CA ASP A 630 9.80 9.95 -14.84
C ASP A 630 8.43 9.82 -15.54
N GLY A 631 7.83 10.95 -15.95
CA GLY A 631 6.69 10.98 -16.86
C GLY A 631 5.32 11.06 -16.17
N LYS A 632 5.00 10.24 -15.15
CA LYS A 632 3.66 10.26 -14.52
C LYS A 632 3.35 11.59 -13.83
N SER A 633 4.26 12.08 -12.99
CA SER A 633 4.14 13.39 -12.33
C SER A 633 4.08 14.54 -13.33
N ASP A 634 4.92 14.50 -14.37
CA ASP A 634 4.94 15.49 -15.44
C ASP A 634 3.62 15.50 -16.23
N ASN A 635 3.06 14.31 -16.50
CA ASN A 635 1.76 14.12 -17.12
C ASN A 635 0.64 14.80 -16.31
N GLN A 636 0.58 14.51 -15.01
CA GLN A 636 -0.42 15.12 -14.13
C GLN A 636 -0.24 16.65 -14.03
N ASN A 637 0.99 17.13 -13.92
CA ASN A 637 1.27 18.54 -13.71
C ASN A 637 0.95 19.42 -14.93
N HIS A 638 1.30 18.99 -16.15
CA HIS A 638 1.01 19.81 -17.33
C HIS A 638 -0.49 19.82 -17.68
N SER A 639 -1.20 18.71 -17.43
CA SER A 639 -2.64 18.63 -17.67
C SER A 639 -3.48 19.41 -16.64
N LEU A 640 -2.90 19.75 -15.47
CA LEU A 640 -3.57 20.51 -14.41
C LEU A 640 -4.13 21.86 -14.90
N ILE A 641 -3.54 22.53 -15.88
CA ILE A 641 -4.09 23.81 -16.40
C ILE A 641 -5.52 23.67 -16.98
N PHE A 642 -5.90 22.46 -17.38
CA PHE A 642 -7.20 22.16 -17.99
C PHE A 642 -8.25 21.60 -17.02
N TYR A 643 -7.90 21.29 -15.76
CA TYR A 643 -8.89 20.77 -14.80
C TYR A 643 -9.98 21.82 -14.54
N ARG A 644 -11.21 21.37 -14.27
CA ARG A 644 -12.34 22.24 -13.90
C ARG A 644 -13.14 21.63 -12.74
N GLY A 645 -13.68 22.49 -11.88
CA GLY A 645 -14.40 22.07 -10.68
C GLY A 645 -13.58 22.20 -9.40
N GLU A 646 -14.22 21.98 -8.27
CA GLU A 646 -13.69 22.10 -6.93
C GLU A 646 -12.79 20.92 -6.56
N TYR A 647 -13.10 19.73 -7.07
CA TYR A 647 -12.42 18.48 -6.72
C TYR A 647 -11.76 17.80 -7.92
N ILE A 648 -10.65 17.11 -7.68
CA ILE A 648 -9.88 16.35 -8.67
C ILE A 648 -9.78 14.90 -8.19
N GLN A 649 -10.17 13.94 -9.02
CA GLN A 649 -9.91 12.52 -8.76
C GLN A 649 -8.71 12.05 -9.59
N LEU A 650 -7.69 11.51 -8.93
CA LEU A 650 -6.50 10.98 -9.60
C LEU A 650 -6.63 9.48 -9.80
N ILE A 651 -6.49 9.04 -11.05
CA ILE A 651 -6.74 7.65 -11.46
C ILE A 651 -5.58 7.17 -12.33
N ASP A 652 -5.13 5.94 -12.12
CA ASP A 652 -4.17 5.29 -13.01
C ASP A 652 -4.86 4.70 -14.26
N ALA A 653 -4.15 4.65 -15.40
CA ALA A 653 -4.67 4.15 -16.69
C ALA A 653 -5.02 2.64 -16.76
N ASN A 654 -5.04 1.93 -15.61
CA ASN A 654 -5.44 0.54 -15.48
C ASN A 654 -6.48 0.29 -14.37
N GLN A 655 -7.16 1.35 -13.95
CA GLN A 655 -8.28 1.26 -13.01
C GLN A 655 -9.62 1.12 -13.72
N ASP A 656 -10.66 0.81 -12.97
CA ASP A 656 -12.00 0.60 -13.46
C ASP A 656 -13.01 1.15 -12.44
N ASN A 657 -14.22 1.49 -12.88
CA ASN A 657 -15.26 2.02 -12.02
C ASN A 657 -16.64 1.57 -12.51
N TYR A 658 -17.54 1.29 -11.57
CA TYR A 658 -18.81 0.64 -11.86
C TYR A 658 -19.98 1.61 -11.69
N LEU A 659 -21.09 1.37 -12.40
CA LEU A 659 -22.25 2.26 -12.36
C LEU A 659 -22.80 2.42 -10.94
N GLU A 660 -22.95 1.31 -10.22
CA GLU A 660 -23.44 1.26 -8.85
C GLU A 660 -22.55 2.02 -7.84
N GLU A 661 -21.23 2.06 -8.09
CA GLU A 661 -20.30 2.85 -7.28
C GLU A 661 -20.36 4.34 -7.65
N CYS A 662 -20.50 4.66 -8.94
CA CYS A 662 -20.63 6.03 -9.44
C CYS A 662 -21.87 6.75 -8.89
N LEU A 663 -22.93 6.02 -8.51
CA LEU A 663 -24.13 6.60 -7.88
C LEU A 663 -23.84 7.26 -6.52
N LYS A 664 -22.74 6.91 -5.87
CA LYS A 664 -22.35 7.41 -4.53
C LYS A 664 -21.54 8.70 -4.59
N ILE A 665 -21.22 9.21 -5.78
CA ILE A 665 -20.30 10.34 -5.97
C ILE A 665 -20.67 11.56 -5.13
N ARG A 666 -21.95 11.88 -4.97
CA ARG A 666 -22.42 13.04 -4.21
C ARG A 666 -22.06 12.93 -2.73
N SER A 667 -22.22 11.74 -2.16
CA SER A 667 -21.83 11.47 -0.79
C SER A 667 -20.31 11.47 -0.62
N VAL A 668 -19.57 10.97 -1.62
CA VAL A 668 -18.09 11.05 -1.63
C VAL A 668 -17.62 12.51 -1.62
N LEU A 669 -18.21 13.39 -2.44
CA LEU A 669 -17.85 14.82 -2.43
C LEU A 669 -18.26 15.50 -1.11
N ALA A 670 -19.35 15.07 -0.46
CA ALA A 670 -19.78 15.62 0.84
C ALA A 670 -18.80 15.33 1.99
N GLU A 671 -17.94 14.31 1.89
CA GLU A 671 -16.91 14.00 2.89
C GLU A 671 -15.84 15.09 3.04
N PHE A 672 -15.78 16.05 2.10
CA PHE A 672 -14.89 17.21 2.20
C PHE A 672 -15.37 18.24 3.24
N GLU A 673 -16.58 18.10 3.78
CA GLU A 673 -17.13 18.95 4.86
C GLU A 673 -17.24 20.45 4.47
N GLU A 674 -17.30 20.76 3.18
CA GLU A 674 -17.35 22.12 2.62
C GLU A 674 -18.72 22.49 2.01
N MET A 675 -19.72 21.63 2.19
CA MET A 675 -21.06 21.81 1.60
C MET A 675 -21.88 22.94 2.24
N THR A 676 -21.54 23.32 3.47
CA THR A 676 -22.14 24.47 4.18
C THR A 676 -21.14 25.62 4.15
N THR A 677 -21.50 26.73 3.52
CA THR A 677 -20.67 27.94 3.52
C THR A 677 -20.98 28.79 4.75
N ASP A 678 -19.94 29.24 5.46
CA ASP A 678 -20.11 30.20 6.54
C ASP A 678 -20.57 31.55 5.96
N ASN A 679 -21.64 32.11 6.51
CA ASN A 679 -22.17 33.41 6.09
C ASN A 679 -21.25 34.60 6.45
N VAL A 680 -20.20 34.35 7.24
CA VAL A 680 -19.25 35.37 7.70
C VAL A 680 -17.92 35.18 6.98
N SER A 681 -17.49 36.21 6.24
CA SER A 681 -16.19 36.18 5.57
C SER A 681 -15.06 36.02 6.60
N PRO A 682 -14.10 35.12 6.38
CA PRO A 682 -12.94 34.95 7.27
C PRO A 682 -12.03 36.19 7.29
N TYR A 683 -12.24 37.15 6.38
CA TYR A 683 -11.50 38.41 6.30
C TYR A 683 -12.20 39.55 7.07
N THR A 684 -13.30 39.28 7.78
CA THR A 684 -14.02 40.30 8.57
C THR A 684 -13.17 40.77 9.75
N PRO A 685 -12.81 42.07 9.85
CA PRO A 685 -12.00 42.59 10.95
C PRO A 685 -12.68 42.37 12.31
N GLY A 686 -11.93 41.90 13.31
CA GLY A 686 -12.42 41.70 14.68
C GLY A 686 -13.05 40.34 14.98
N VAL A 687 -13.32 39.51 13.96
CA VAL A 687 -13.74 38.12 14.12
C VAL A 687 -12.49 37.23 14.08
N ALA A 688 -12.27 36.43 15.11
CA ALA A 688 -11.18 35.45 15.06
C ALA A 688 -11.49 34.43 13.95
N PRO A 689 -10.58 34.19 12.98
CA PRO A 689 -10.82 33.20 11.96
C PRO A 689 -11.07 31.86 12.63
N THR A 690 -12.16 31.19 12.24
CA THR A 690 -12.47 29.83 12.68
C THR A 690 -11.29 28.94 12.27
N LYS A 691 -10.65 28.27 13.23
CA LYS A 691 -9.56 27.31 12.96
C LYS A 691 -10.15 26.03 12.40
N PHE A 692 -10.67 26.08 11.18
CA PHE A 692 -11.13 24.90 10.46
C PHE A 692 -9.95 24.33 9.64
N ASN A 693 -9.59 23.07 9.91
CA ASN A 693 -8.61 22.35 9.09
C ASN A 693 -9.37 21.66 7.95
N PRO A 694 -9.19 22.07 6.69
CA PRO A 694 -9.93 21.52 5.56
C PRO A 694 -9.52 20.07 5.28
N VAL A 695 -10.44 19.29 4.71
CA VAL A 695 -10.10 17.98 4.14
C VAL A 695 -9.40 18.23 2.82
N ALA A 696 -8.10 17.98 2.76
CA ALA A 696 -7.32 18.19 1.54
C ALA A 696 -7.46 17.01 0.58
N ILE A 697 -7.52 15.79 1.13
CA ILE A 697 -7.53 14.54 0.36
C ILE A 697 -8.51 13.57 1.01
N LEU A 698 -9.33 12.93 0.19
CA LEU A 698 -10.22 11.85 0.57
C LEU A 698 -9.79 10.59 -0.18
N GLY A 699 -9.23 9.63 0.55
CA GLY A 699 -8.81 8.38 -0.06
C GLY A 699 -9.92 7.34 -0.12
N ALA A 700 -9.95 6.55 -1.19
CA ALA A 700 -10.97 5.54 -1.43
C ALA A 700 -10.37 4.11 -1.47
N ARG A 701 -11.23 3.10 -1.46
CA ARG A 701 -10.80 1.69 -1.50
C ARG A 701 -10.49 1.25 -2.92
N GLU A 702 -9.67 0.21 -3.02
CA GLU A 702 -9.38 -0.48 -4.26
C GLU A 702 -9.85 -1.94 -4.21
N TYR A 703 -10.27 -2.46 -5.35
CA TYR A 703 -10.51 -3.88 -5.59
C TYR A 703 -9.57 -4.36 -6.70
N ILE A 704 -8.75 -5.35 -6.40
CA ILE A 704 -7.81 -5.89 -7.38
C ILE A 704 -8.53 -6.94 -8.23
N PHE A 705 -9.06 -6.53 -9.39
CA PHE A 705 -9.82 -7.44 -10.26
C PHE A 705 -8.95 -8.52 -10.92
N SER A 706 -7.62 -8.40 -10.85
CA SER A 706 -6.67 -9.38 -11.35
C SER A 706 -6.27 -10.44 -10.31
N GLU A 707 -6.89 -10.44 -9.11
CA GLU A 707 -6.63 -11.42 -8.02
C GLU A 707 -6.76 -12.87 -8.51
N ASN A 708 -7.74 -13.17 -9.37
CA ASN A 708 -8.06 -14.53 -9.79
C ASN A 708 -7.17 -15.10 -10.90
N ILE A 709 -6.17 -14.33 -11.37
CA ILE A 709 -5.40 -14.64 -12.59
C ILE A 709 -4.10 -15.42 -12.28
N GLY A 710 -3.86 -15.76 -11.01
CA GLY A 710 -2.75 -16.63 -10.61
C GLY A 710 -2.39 -16.52 -9.13
N ILE A 711 -1.57 -17.46 -8.64
CA ILE A 711 -1.14 -17.52 -7.23
C ILE A 711 -0.40 -16.24 -6.81
N LEU A 712 0.58 -15.82 -7.61
CA LEU A 712 1.37 -14.62 -7.30
C LEU A 712 0.51 -13.35 -7.34
N GLY A 713 -0.44 -13.31 -8.27
CA GLY A 713 -1.44 -12.24 -8.35
C GLY A 713 -2.33 -12.19 -7.10
N ASP A 714 -2.77 -13.34 -6.59
CA ASP A 714 -3.57 -13.45 -5.36
C ASP A 714 -2.81 -12.95 -4.12
N VAL A 715 -1.55 -13.35 -3.96
CA VAL A 715 -0.70 -12.91 -2.84
C VAL A 715 -0.46 -11.40 -2.88
N ALA A 716 -0.11 -10.87 -4.06
CA ALA A 716 0.08 -9.43 -4.25
C ALA A 716 -1.22 -8.66 -3.99
N ALA A 717 -2.36 -9.16 -4.49
CA ALA A 717 -3.67 -8.56 -4.29
C ALA A 717 -4.07 -8.54 -2.80
N GLY A 718 -3.84 -9.62 -2.06
CA GLY A 718 -4.18 -9.70 -0.63
C GLY A 718 -3.42 -8.66 0.21
N LYS A 719 -2.14 -8.42 -0.11
CA LYS A 719 -1.36 -7.35 0.55
C LYS A 719 -1.92 -5.97 0.29
N GLU A 720 -2.20 -5.65 -0.97
CA GLU A 720 -2.77 -4.36 -1.34
C GLU A 720 -4.17 -4.15 -0.75
N GLN A 721 -5.01 -5.19 -0.75
CA GLN A 721 -6.32 -5.18 -0.12
C GLN A 721 -6.19 -4.83 1.38
N THR A 722 -5.28 -5.49 2.10
CA THR A 722 -5.06 -5.24 3.53
C THR A 722 -4.58 -3.80 3.78
N PHE A 723 -3.67 -3.29 2.95
CA PHE A 723 -3.17 -1.92 3.05
C PHE A 723 -4.25 -0.88 2.76
N GLY A 724 -4.98 -1.03 1.65
CA GLY A 724 -6.00 -0.11 1.16
C GLY A 724 -7.32 -0.13 1.94
N THR A 725 -7.47 -1.02 2.92
CA THR A 725 -8.67 -1.14 3.76
C THR A 725 -8.31 -1.09 5.25
N LEU A 726 -7.84 -2.19 5.83
CA LEU A 726 -7.55 -2.36 7.25
C LEU A 726 -6.59 -1.30 7.78
N PHE A 727 -5.44 -1.09 7.10
CA PHE A 727 -4.48 -0.07 7.51
C PHE A 727 -5.00 1.34 7.21
N ALA A 728 -5.53 1.58 6.01
CA ALA A 728 -6.06 2.88 5.61
C ALA A 728 -7.11 3.43 6.59
N ARG A 729 -7.98 2.56 7.13
CA ARG A 729 -9.01 2.89 8.13
C ARG A 729 -8.43 3.51 9.39
N THR A 730 -7.50 2.80 10.02
CA THR A 730 -6.91 3.25 11.29
C THR A 730 -5.97 4.44 11.05
N LEU A 731 -5.20 4.40 9.97
CA LEU A 731 -4.26 5.47 9.61
C LEU A 731 -4.96 6.79 9.33
N ALA A 732 -6.13 6.79 8.69
CA ALA A 732 -6.88 8.03 8.45
C ALA A 732 -7.35 8.65 9.77
N GLN A 733 -7.85 7.82 10.69
CA GLN A 733 -8.40 8.27 11.97
C GLN A 733 -7.32 8.82 12.91
N ILE A 734 -6.17 8.14 13.02
CA ILE A 734 -5.02 8.65 13.79
C ILE A 734 -4.19 9.66 13.01
N GLY A 735 -4.62 10.00 11.79
CA GLY A 735 -3.96 10.81 10.75
C GLY A 735 -2.49 10.46 10.45
N GLY A 736 -2.16 9.18 10.49
CA GLY A 736 -0.95 8.65 9.87
C GLY A 736 -1.05 8.48 8.34
N LYS A 737 -2.27 8.55 7.77
CA LYS A 737 -2.51 8.32 6.33
C LYS A 737 -1.91 9.41 5.45
N LEU A 738 -1.35 9.01 4.31
CA LEU A 738 -0.87 9.89 3.23
C LEU A 738 -1.66 9.62 1.93
N HIS A 739 -1.28 10.33 0.86
CA HIS A 739 -1.80 10.11 -0.49
C HIS A 739 -0.97 9.03 -1.19
N TYR A 740 -1.63 8.05 -1.81
CA TYR A 740 -0.97 6.94 -2.49
C TYR A 740 -1.26 6.91 -4.00
N GLY A 741 -1.63 8.07 -4.57
CA GLY A 741 -1.82 8.26 -6.00
C GLY A 741 -3.25 8.07 -6.47
N HIS A 742 -3.90 6.98 -6.07
CA HIS A 742 -5.23 6.62 -6.56
C HIS A 742 -5.98 5.73 -5.56
N PRO A 743 -7.33 5.62 -5.65
CA PRO A 743 -8.26 6.44 -6.42
C PRO A 743 -8.74 7.65 -5.60
N ASP A 744 -7.79 8.39 -5.04
CA ASP A 744 -8.08 9.47 -4.09
C ASP A 744 -8.67 10.71 -4.78
N PHE A 745 -9.55 11.39 -4.06
CA PHE A 745 -10.08 12.70 -4.41
C PHE A 745 -9.29 13.78 -3.68
N LEU A 746 -8.99 14.87 -4.37
CA LEU A 746 -8.21 16.00 -3.90
C LEU A 746 -9.08 17.25 -3.95
N ASN A 747 -8.98 18.10 -2.93
CA ASN A 747 -9.49 19.46 -2.99
C ASN A 747 -8.60 20.28 -3.94
N GLY A 748 -9.09 20.56 -5.14
CA GLY A 748 -8.32 21.18 -6.22
C GLY A 748 -7.81 22.57 -5.82
N ILE A 749 -8.63 23.37 -5.13
CA ILE A 749 -8.27 24.71 -4.67
C ILE A 749 -7.16 24.63 -3.62
N TYR A 750 -7.31 23.75 -2.63
CA TYR A 750 -6.32 23.58 -1.58
C TYR A 750 -4.99 23.10 -2.16
N MET A 751 -5.00 22.07 -3.01
CA MET A 751 -3.78 21.44 -3.53
C MET A 751 -3.03 22.34 -4.51
N THR A 752 -3.71 22.98 -5.46
CA THR A 752 -3.07 23.85 -6.47
C THR A 752 -2.41 25.09 -5.86
N THR A 753 -2.99 25.64 -4.79
CA THR A 753 -2.39 26.76 -4.05
C THR A 753 -1.29 26.35 -3.08
N ARG A 754 -1.10 25.04 -2.85
CA ARG A 754 -0.21 24.49 -1.82
C ARG A 754 0.64 23.32 -2.29
N GLY A 755 1.13 23.35 -3.52
CA GLY A 755 2.19 22.44 -3.98
C GLY A 755 1.78 21.48 -5.09
N GLY A 756 0.56 21.57 -5.59
CA GLY A 756 0.07 20.76 -6.70
C GLY A 756 -0.35 19.35 -6.27
N VAL A 757 -0.53 18.49 -7.26
CA VAL A 757 -1.04 17.12 -7.07
C VAL A 757 0.07 16.07 -7.06
N SER A 758 1.25 16.40 -7.58
CA SER A 758 2.37 15.47 -7.72
C SER A 758 3.70 16.20 -7.86
N LYS A 759 4.77 15.64 -7.30
CA LYS A 759 6.10 16.26 -7.28
C LYS A 759 6.98 15.66 -8.39
N ALA A 760 7.31 16.46 -9.40
CA ALA A 760 8.16 16.04 -10.52
C ALA A 760 9.62 16.47 -10.33
N GLN A 761 10.56 15.53 -10.46
CA GLN A 761 12.00 15.81 -10.53
C GLN A 761 12.77 14.67 -11.22
N LYS A 762 13.83 14.98 -11.99
CA LYS A 762 14.61 13.96 -12.70
C LYS A 762 15.44 13.12 -11.74
N GLY A 763 15.26 11.80 -11.77
CA GLY A 763 16.04 10.85 -10.96
C GLY A 763 15.90 11.05 -9.45
N LEU A 764 14.83 11.73 -9.02
CA LEU A 764 14.44 11.97 -7.63
C LEU A 764 12.91 12.00 -7.54
N HIS A 765 12.35 11.54 -6.43
CA HIS A 765 10.91 11.49 -6.17
C HIS A 765 10.15 10.51 -7.08
N LEU A 766 10.67 9.29 -7.23
CA LEU A 766 10.01 8.21 -7.96
C LEU A 766 8.61 7.86 -7.42
N ASN A 767 8.41 8.04 -6.10
CA ASN A 767 7.10 7.99 -5.46
C ASN A 767 6.55 9.41 -5.32
N GLU A 768 6.12 9.97 -6.44
CA GLU A 768 5.71 11.36 -6.62
C GLU A 768 4.45 11.74 -5.81
N ASP A 769 3.50 10.81 -5.73
CA ASP A 769 2.15 11.04 -5.19
C ASP A 769 2.19 11.28 -3.67
N ILE A 770 3.07 10.56 -2.96
CA ILE A 770 3.17 10.62 -1.50
C ILE A 770 3.64 11.98 -0.99
N TYR A 771 4.37 12.74 -1.81
CA TYR A 771 4.79 14.10 -1.50
C TYR A 771 3.61 15.06 -1.43
N ALA A 772 2.57 14.86 -2.24
CA ALA A 772 1.34 15.66 -2.14
C ALA A 772 0.64 15.39 -0.80
N GLY A 773 0.61 14.14 -0.34
CA GLY A 773 0.09 13.77 0.98
C GLY A 773 0.89 14.39 2.14
N MET A 774 2.22 14.32 2.09
CA MET A 774 3.08 14.94 3.10
C MET A 774 2.91 16.47 3.12
N THR A 775 2.81 17.08 1.94
CA THR A 775 2.61 18.52 1.78
C THR A 775 1.25 18.97 2.31
N ALA A 776 0.19 18.19 2.04
CA ALA A 776 -1.14 18.47 2.59
C ALA A 776 -1.12 18.45 4.12
N MET A 777 -0.49 17.43 4.72
CA MET A 777 -0.38 17.27 6.17
C MET A 777 0.41 18.41 6.84
N MET A 778 1.53 18.85 6.24
CA MET A 778 2.37 19.94 6.76
C MET A 778 1.71 21.32 6.73
N ARG A 779 0.68 21.49 5.90
CA ARG A 779 0.07 22.80 5.56
C ARG A 779 -1.35 22.98 6.12
N GLY A 780 -1.75 22.14 7.07
CA GLY A 780 -3.03 22.22 7.78
C GLY A 780 -4.14 21.33 7.22
N GLY A 781 -3.84 20.50 6.22
CA GLY A 781 -4.82 19.65 5.55
C GLY A 781 -5.05 18.34 6.30
N ARG A 782 -6.30 17.90 6.36
CA ARG A 782 -6.68 16.56 6.82
C ARG A 782 -6.77 15.59 5.64
N ILE A 783 -6.43 14.33 5.89
CA ILE A 783 -6.58 13.24 4.92
C ILE A 783 -7.59 12.24 5.51
N LYS A 784 -8.76 12.10 4.88
CA LYS A 784 -9.81 11.16 5.28
C LYS A 784 -9.78 9.90 4.42
N HIS A 785 -10.49 8.86 4.85
CA HIS A 785 -10.68 7.63 4.07
C HIS A 785 -12.14 7.22 4.08
N CYS A 786 -12.72 6.97 2.90
CA CYS A 786 -14.07 6.45 2.75
C CYS A 786 -14.06 4.92 2.49
N GLU A 787 -14.84 4.18 3.28
CA GLU A 787 -14.93 2.71 3.21
C GLU A 787 -16.05 2.21 2.29
N TYR A 788 -17.01 3.06 1.95
CA TYR A 788 -18.22 2.68 1.21
C TYR A 788 -18.11 2.84 -0.31
N TYR A 789 -17.01 3.40 -0.79
CA TYR A 789 -16.74 3.64 -2.21
C TYR A 789 -15.45 2.91 -2.62
N GLN A 790 -15.49 2.21 -3.76
CA GLN A 790 -14.38 1.39 -4.23
C GLN A 790 -14.21 1.48 -5.76
N CYS A 791 -12.96 1.52 -6.23
CA CYS A 791 -12.62 1.39 -7.65
C CYS A 791 -11.93 0.06 -7.94
N GLY A 792 -12.08 -0.47 -9.14
CA GLY A 792 -11.29 -1.60 -9.63
C GLY A 792 -9.86 -1.18 -9.99
N LYS A 793 -8.89 -2.06 -9.77
CA LYS A 793 -7.48 -1.86 -10.12
C LYS A 793 -6.90 -3.14 -10.72
N GLY A 794 -6.20 -3.01 -11.84
CA GLY A 794 -5.37 -4.08 -12.40
C GLY A 794 -3.99 -4.10 -11.76
N ARG A 795 -3.47 -5.29 -11.48
CA ARG A 795 -2.10 -5.48 -10.97
C ARG A 795 -1.31 -6.51 -11.75
N ASP A 796 0.00 -6.38 -11.63
CA ASP A 796 0.97 -7.24 -12.29
C ASP A 796 0.89 -8.67 -11.76
N LEU A 797 0.98 -9.65 -12.67
CA LEU A 797 0.66 -11.06 -12.39
C LEU A 797 1.89 -11.98 -12.40
N GLY A 798 3.00 -11.51 -12.98
CA GLY A 798 4.23 -12.28 -13.10
C GLY A 798 5.22 -12.02 -11.95
N PHE A 799 6.04 -13.03 -11.65
CA PHE A 799 7.11 -12.93 -10.66
C PHE A 799 8.01 -11.70 -10.88
N GLY A 800 8.50 -11.51 -12.11
CA GLY A 800 9.36 -10.37 -12.44
C GLY A 800 8.66 -9.01 -12.31
N SER A 801 7.40 -8.91 -12.75
CA SER A 801 6.64 -7.66 -12.69
C SER A 801 6.33 -7.24 -11.24
N ILE A 802 5.95 -8.17 -10.36
CA ILE A 802 5.71 -7.89 -8.93
C ILE A 802 6.99 -7.41 -8.25
N LEU A 803 8.14 -7.98 -8.60
CA LEU A 803 9.43 -7.58 -8.03
C LEU A 803 9.94 -6.24 -8.57
N ASN A 804 9.65 -5.91 -9.83
CA ASN A 804 9.90 -4.57 -10.37
C ASN A 804 9.06 -3.52 -9.64
N PHE A 805 7.78 -3.82 -9.34
CA PHE A 805 6.94 -2.95 -8.52
C PHE A 805 7.49 -2.77 -7.09
N THR A 806 7.90 -3.88 -6.47
CA THR A 806 8.57 -3.89 -5.15
C THR A 806 9.82 -3.01 -5.16
N THR A 807 10.63 -3.11 -6.23
CA THR A 807 11.85 -2.33 -6.42
C THR A 807 11.53 -0.85 -6.54
N LYS A 808 10.53 -0.47 -7.37
CA LYS A 808 10.04 0.91 -7.51
C LYS A 808 9.68 1.52 -6.16
N ILE A 809 8.88 0.83 -5.35
CA ILE A 809 8.48 1.33 -4.02
C ILE A 809 9.69 1.42 -3.09
N GLY A 810 10.55 0.41 -3.08
CA GLY A 810 11.74 0.36 -2.24
C GLY A 810 12.74 1.49 -2.53
N THR A 811 13.08 1.72 -3.79
CA THR A 811 13.97 2.82 -4.19
C THR A 811 13.31 4.17 -3.93
N GLY A 812 12.03 4.33 -4.27
CA GLY A 812 11.29 5.57 -3.98
C GLY A 812 11.17 5.88 -2.48
N MET A 813 11.25 4.88 -1.60
CA MET A 813 11.35 5.10 -0.14
C MET A 813 12.74 5.59 0.28
N GLY A 814 13.82 5.10 -0.35
CA GLY A 814 15.18 5.61 -0.13
C GLY A 814 15.26 7.12 -0.35
N GLU A 815 14.76 7.59 -1.49
CA GLU A 815 14.68 9.02 -1.82
C GLU A 815 13.80 9.81 -0.85
N GLN A 816 12.65 9.27 -0.46
CA GLN A 816 11.76 9.88 0.54
C GLN A 816 12.47 10.12 1.87
N MET A 817 13.23 9.14 2.36
CA MET A 817 13.95 9.25 3.64
C MET A 817 15.05 10.33 3.62
N LEU A 818 15.51 10.73 2.44
CA LEU A 818 16.45 11.83 2.20
C LEU A 818 15.77 13.19 1.96
N SER A 819 14.44 13.21 1.83
CA SER A 819 13.68 14.42 1.50
C SER A 819 13.56 15.42 2.66
N ARG A 820 13.24 16.68 2.31
CA ARG A 820 13.03 17.76 3.29
C ARG A 820 11.75 17.53 4.11
N GLU A 821 10.75 16.95 3.47
CA GLU A 821 9.47 16.60 4.06
C GLU A 821 9.65 15.63 5.23
N TYR A 822 10.49 14.59 5.05
CA TYR A 822 10.83 13.65 6.12
C TYR A 822 11.61 14.30 7.27
N TYR A 823 12.45 15.29 6.97
CA TYR A 823 13.10 16.07 8.02
C TYR A 823 12.08 16.85 8.86
N TYR A 824 11.13 17.55 8.24
CA TYR A 824 10.10 18.30 8.96
C TYR A 824 9.18 17.38 9.77
N LEU A 825 8.65 16.33 9.14
CA LEU A 825 7.80 15.35 9.81
C LEU A 825 8.53 14.68 10.98
N GLY A 826 9.79 14.29 10.79
CA GLY A 826 10.59 13.64 11.82
C GLY A 826 10.92 14.53 13.01
N THR A 827 11.26 15.80 12.76
CA THR A 827 11.77 16.73 13.78
C THR A 827 10.72 17.65 14.39
N GLN A 828 9.47 17.65 13.89
CA GLN A 828 8.42 18.59 14.32
C GLN A 828 7.09 17.93 14.71
N LEU A 829 6.77 16.72 14.23
CA LEU A 829 5.51 16.06 14.59
C LEU A 829 5.45 15.69 16.08
N PRO A 830 4.26 15.81 16.72
CA PRO A 830 3.97 15.22 18.03
C PRO A 830 4.28 13.71 18.07
N LEU A 831 4.58 13.16 19.26
CA LEU A 831 5.09 11.79 19.40
C LEU A 831 4.16 10.72 18.82
N ASP A 832 2.88 10.73 19.17
CA ASP A 832 1.87 9.78 18.70
C ASP A 832 1.76 9.79 17.16
N ARG A 833 1.68 10.97 16.56
CA ARG A 833 1.63 11.17 15.12
C ARG A 833 2.93 10.80 14.43
N PHE A 834 4.06 11.10 15.05
CA PHE A 834 5.38 10.74 14.57
C PHE A 834 5.56 9.22 14.54
N LEU A 835 5.13 8.51 15.58
CA LEU A 835 5.19 7.05 15.62
C LEU A 835 4.27 6.44 14.55
N SER A 836 3.05 6.95 14.39
CA SER A 836 2.14 6.54 13.31
C SER A 836 2.73 6.79 11.93
N PHE A 837 3.34 7.96 11.71
CA PHE A 837 4.06 8.25 10.46
C PHE A 837 5.24 7.29 10.26
N TYR A 838 6.08 7.09 11.27
CA TYR A 838 7.27 6.24 11.16
C TYR A 838 6.89 4.79 10.84
N TYR A 839 6.06 4.15 11.67
CA TYR A 839 5.75 2.72 11.50
C TYR A 839 4.81 2.44 10.32
N ALA A 840 4.03 3.42 9.85
CA ALA A 840 3.21 3.24 8.65
C ALA A 840 4.01 3.34 7.33
N HIS A 841 5.06 4.17 7.28
CA HIS A 841 5.80 4.42 6.04
C HIS A 841 7.27 3.95 6.12
N PRO A 842 8.27 4.73 6.57
CA PRO A 842 9.68 4.29 6.53
C PRO A 842 9.96 3.05 7.38
N GLY A 843 9.26 2.90 8.50
CA GLY A 843 9.44 1.82 9.46
C GLY A 843 9.18 0.45 8.84
N PHE A 844 8.22 0.31 7.92
CA PHE A 844 7.99 -0.94 7.19
C PHE A 844 9.24 -1.35 6.37
N HIS A 845 9.82 -0.42 5.62
CA HIS A 845 10.98 -0.69 4.78
C HIS A 845 12.27 -0.91 5.59
N ILE A 846 12.48 -0.12 6.65
CA ILE A 846 13.58 -0.30 7.59
C ILE A 846 13.45 -1.64 8.31
N ASN A 847 12.22 -2.08 8.64
CA ASN A 847 11.98 -3.37 9.25
C ASN A 847 12.41 -4.53 8.32
N ASN A 848 12.08 -4.47 7.02
CA ASN A 848 12.57 -5.46 6.04
C ASN A 848 14.11 -5.49 5.96
N LEU A 849 14.77 -4.32 6.05
CA LEU A 849 16.23 -4.25 6.14
C LEU A 849 16.76 -4.90 7.43
N PHE A 850 16.12 -4.64 8.58
CA PHE A 850 16.49 -5.24 9.86
C PHE A 850 16.23 -6.75 9.91
N ILE A 851 15.22 -7.28 9.22
CA ILE A 851 15.00 -8.74 9.10
C ILE A 851 16.18 -9.37 8.36
N MET A 852 16.59 -8.80 7.22
CA MET A 852 17.72 -9.36 6.46
C MET A 852 19.06 -9.16 7.17
N LEU A 853 19.22 -8.06 7.91
CA LEU A 853 20.38 -7.81 8.76
C LEU A 853 20.43 -8.80 9.93
N SER A 854 19.29 -9.08 10.59
CA SER A 854 19.24 -10.00 11.72
C SER A 854 19.59 -11.42 11.30
N VAL A 855 19.11 -11.89 10.14
CA VAL A 855 19.51 -13.19 9.58
C VAL A 855 21.02 -13.24 9.33
N GLN A 856 21.61 -12.19 8.75
CA GLN A 856 23.06 -12.14 8.54
C GLN A 856 23.84 -12.15 9.86
N CYS A 857 23.49 -11.29 10.81
CA CYS A 857 24.11 -11.25 12.14
C CYS A 857 23.98 -12.59 12.87
N PHE A 858 22.84 -13.26 12.72
CA PHE A 858 22.60 -14.57 13.28
C PHE A 858 23.47 -15.65 12.63
N MET A 859 23.69 -15.62 11.31
CA MET A 859 24.64 -16.52 10.63
C MET A 859 26.08 -16.32 11.12
N TRP A 860 26.50 -15.07 11.31
CA TRP A 860 27.79 -14.74 11.93
C TRP A 860 27.90 -15.26 13.36
N CYS A 861 26.84 -15.11 14.15
CA CYS A 861 26.77 -15.68 15.49
C CYS A 861 26.91 -17.21 15.45
N LEU A 862 26.17 -17.89 14.57
CA LEU A 862 26.18 -19.35 14.45
C LEU A 862 27.56 -19.89 14.04
N LEU A 863 28.25 -19.19 13.12
CA LEU A 863 29.64 -19.50 12.77
C LEU A 863 30.58 -19.45 13.98
N ASN A 864 30.50 -18.36 14.76
CA ASN A 864 31.36 -18.17 15.93
C ASN A 864 31.03 -19.17 17.05
N VAL A 865 29.75 -19.48 17.27
CA VAL A 865 29.30 -20.53 18.21
C VAL A 865 29.80 -21.90 17.75
N GLY A 866 29.73 -22.20 16.45
CA GLY A 866 30.18 -23.48 15.90
C GLY A 866 31.67 -23.70 16.02
N ALA A 867 32.46 -22.66 15.72
CA ALA A 867 33.90 -22.68 15.94
C ALA A 867 34.22 -22.86 17.44
N LEU A 868 33.56 -22.10 18.32
CA LEU A 868 33.78 -22.18 19.76
C LEU A 868 33.40 -23.56 20.33
N ARG A 869 32.30 -24.16 19.85
CA ARG A 869 31.84 -25.48 20.29
C ARG A 869 32.81 -26.60 19.90
N HIS A 870 33.47 -26.49 18.74
CA HIS A 870 34.44 -27.48 18.31
C HIS A 870 35.72 -27.45 19.17
N GLU A 871 36.20 -26.25 19.49
CA GLU A 871 37.45 -26.05 20.26
C GLU A 871 37.28 -26.20 21.77
N THR A 872 36.04 -26.27 22.28
CA THR A 872 35.77 -26.33 23.72
C THR A 872 35.14 -27.64 24.16
N ILE A 873 35.54 -28.14 25.34
CA ILE A 873 34.95 -29.32 25.96
C ILE A 873 33.62 -28.90 26.62
N THR A 874 32.51 -29.52 26.22
CA THR A 874 31.18 -29.18 26.75
C THR A 874 31.00 -29.67 28.19
N CYS A 875 30.49 -28.80 29.07
CA CYS A 875 30.11 -29.18 30.43
C CYS A 875 28.82 -30.02 30.48
N HIS A 876 28.71 -30.88 31.50
CA HIS A 876 27.43 -31.47 31.91
C HIS A 876 26.58 -30.42 32.62
N TYR A 877 25.68 -29.77 31.90
CA TYR A 877 24.80 -28.74 32.44
C TYR A 877 23.46 -29.31 32.89
N ASN A 878 23.05 -28.98 34.11
CA ASN A 878 21.71 -29.27 34.64
C ASN A 878 21.04 -27.94 35.03
N HIS A 879 19.88 -27.65 34.48
CA HIS A 879 19.17 -26.40 34.75
C HIS A 879 18.62 -26.34 36.19
N ASN A 880 18.39 -27.49 36.83
CA ASN A 880 17.74 -27.55 38.14
C ASN A 880 18.73 -27.37 39.31
N VAL A 881 20.03 -27.27 39.04
CA VAL A 881 21.06 -27.02 40.07
C VAL A 881 21.42 -25.53 40.14
N PRO A 882 21.81 -25.02 41.32
CA PRO A 882 22.21 -23.63 41.46
C PRO A 882 23.45 -23.31 40.63
N ILE A 883 23.55 -22.06 40.17
CA ILE A 883 24.65 -21.56 39.31
C ILE A 883 26.04 -21.72 39.96
N THR A 884 26.09 -21.79 41.30
CA THR A 884 27.30 -21.93 42.11
C THR A 884 27.91 -23.34 42.06
N ASP A 885 27.19 -24.32 41.51
CA ASP A 885 27.67 -25.69 41.39
C ASP A 885 28.91 -25.77 40.48
N PRO A 886 29.97 -26.52 40.86
CA PRO A 886 31.17 -26.62 40.06
C PRO A 886 30.90 -27.29 38.71
N LEU A 887 31.40 -26.67 37.64
CA LEU A 887 31.28 -27.21 36.29
C LEU A 887 32.08 -28.51 36.15
N TYR A 888 31.43 -29.56 35.62
CA TYR A 888 32.03 -30.88 35.38
C TYR A 888 32.01 -31.22 33.89
N PRO A 889 33.12 -31.72 33.30
CA PRO A 889 34.46 -31.94 33.87
C PRO A 889 35.26 -30.64 34.09
N THR A 890 36.24 -30.65 34.99
CA THR A 890 37.04 -29.46 35.33
C THR A 890 37.71 -28.84 34.09
N GLY A 891 37.50 -27.55 33.84
CA GLY A 891 38.02 -26.85 32.66
C GLY A 891 37.12 -26.90 31.43
N CYS A 892 35.91 -27.44 31.54
CA CYS A 892 34.90 -27.38 30.49
C CYS A 892 34.31 -25.97 30.31
N ALA A 893 33.68 -25.75 29.15
CA ALA A 893 32.94 -24.56 28.79
C ALA A 893 31.44 -24.88 28.70
N ASN A 894 30.60 -24.14 29.43
CA ASN A 894 29.16 -24.39 29.42
C ASN A 894 28.47 -23.73 28.21
N ILE A 895 28.50 -24.38 27.06
CA ILE A 895 27.91 -23.83 25.82
C ILE A 895 26.38 -23.99 25.76
N VAL A 896 25.76 -24.79 26.65
CA VAL A 896 24.32 -25.12 26.59
C VAL A 896 23.40 -23.88 26.65
N PRO A 897 23.59 -22.91 27.55
CA PRO A 897 22.72 -21.72 27.57
C PRO A 897 22.83 -20.84 26.31
N ILE A 898 23.99 -20.83 25.65
CA ILE A 898 24.18 -20.15 24.36
C ILE A 898 23.35 -20.86 23.29
N MET A 899 23.33 -22.18 23.30
CA MET A 899 22.51 -23.01 22.40
C MET A 899 21.02 -22.80 22.64
N ASP A 900 20.60 -22.72 23.90
CA ASP A 900 19.21 -22.44 24.25
C ASP A 900 18.77 -21.05 23.75
N TRP A 901 19.66 -20.05 23.83
CA TRP A 901 19.40 -18.73 23.25
C TRP A 901 19.24 -18.80 21.72
N VAL A 902 20.14 -19.52 21.02
CA VAL A 902 20.04 -19.77 19.56
C VAL A 902 18.70 -20.43 19.22
N GLN A 903 18.31 -21.49 19.93
CA GLN A 903 17.05 -22.19 19.72
C GLN A 903 15.84 -21.27 19.94
N ARG A 904 15.81 -20.52 21.04
CA ARG A 904 14.72 -19.59 21.37
C ARG A 904 14.56 -18.50 20.31
N CYS A 905 15.67 -17.91 19.85
CA CYS A 905 15.64 -16.90 18.80
C CYS A 905 15.04 -17.44 17.50
N ILE A 906 15.44 -18.64 17.08
CA ILE A 906 14.96 -19.24 15.83
C ILE A 906 13.48 -19.60 15.92
N VAL A 907 13.04 -20.20 17.04
CA VAL A 907 11.62 -20.50 17.26
C VAL A 907 10.78 -19.23 17.32
N SER A 908 11.29 -18.16 17.94
CA SER A 908 10.62 -16.85 17.95
C SER A 908 10.47 -16.30 16.53
N ILE A 909 11.54 -16.25 15.74
CA ILE A 909 11.50 -15.80 14.33
C ILE A 909 10.49 -16.62 13.52
N PHE A 910 10.45 -17.93 13.72
CA PHE A 910 9.47 -18.82 13.09
C PHE A 910 8.04 -18.40 13.45
N ILE A 911 7.70 -18.24 14.73
CA ILE A 911 6.36 -17.85 15.17
C ILE A 911 5.97 -16.46 14.61
N VAL A 912 6.88 -15.49 14.71
CA VAL A 912 6.67 -14.11 14.22
C VAL A 912 6.37 -14.09 12.71
N PHE A 913 7.04 -14.95 11.94
CA PHE A 913 6.79 -15.08 10.52
C PHE A 913 5.33 -15.49 10.23
N PHE A 914 4.77 -16.46 10.95
CA PHE A 914 3.36 -16.84 10.77
C PHE A 914 2.37 -15.77 11.22
N ILE A 915 2.73 -14.98 12.25
CA ILE A 915 1.90 -13.84 12.69
C ILE A 915 1.75 -12.79 11.58
N SER A 916 2.72 -12.65 10.67
CA SER A 916 2.62 -11.72 9.54
C SER A 916 1.43 -11.98 8.60
N PHE A 917 0.86 -13.20 8.60
CA PHE A 917 -0.34 -13.57 7.84
C PHE A 917 -1.66 -13.26 8.58
N VAL A 918 -1.60 -12.85 9.85
CA VAL A 918 -2.80 -12.55 10.65
C VAL A 918 -3.62 -11.39 10.07
N PRO A 919 -3.04 -10.24 9.67
CA PRO A 919 -3.83 -9.12 9.13
C PRO A 919 -4.64 -9.51 7.90
N LEU A 920 -4.03 -10.23 6.95
CA LEU A 920 -4.72 -10.73 5.76
C LEU A 920 -5.83 -11.72 6.14
N THR A 921 -5.53 -12.66 7.03
CA THR A 921 -6.49 -13.67 7.48
C THR A 921 -7.69 -13.02 8.18
N VAL A 922 -7.45 -12.03 9.03
CA VAL A 922 -8.50 -11.27 9.74
C VAL A 922 -9.30 -10.42 8.75
N GLN A 923 -8.65 -9.75 7.80
CA GLN A 923 -9.34 -8.98 6.77
C GLN A 923 -10.26 -9.87 5.93
N GLU A 924 -9.77 -11.01 5.46
CA GLU A 924 -10.58 -11.97 4.70
C GLU A 924 -11.71 -12.59 5.53
N LEU A 925 -11.46 -12.86 6.81
CA LEU A 925 -12.50 -13.29 7.74
C LEU A 925 -13.59 -12.23 7.88
N THR A 926 -13.22 -10.94 7.93
CA THR A 926 -14.18 -9.83 8.06
C THR A 926 -15.04 -9.61 6.82
N GLU A 927 -14.49 -9.81 5.62
CA GLU A 927 -15.19 -9.49 4.37
C GLU A 927 -15.88 -10.70 3.72
N ARG A 928 -15.20 -11.85 3.71
CA ARG A 928 -15.63 -13.05 2.95
C ARG A 928 -16.08 -14.21 3.84
N GLY A 929 -15.87 -14.10 5.15
CA GLY A 929 -16.26 -15.11 6.16
C GLY A 929 -15.24 -16.24 6.34
N PHE A 930 -15.49 -17.08 7.35
CA PHE A 930 -14.51 -18.06 7.85
C PHE A 930 -14.03 -19.07 6.80
N TRP A 931 -14.95 -19.73 6.09
CA TRP A 931 -14.58 -20.79 5.15
C TRP A 931 -13.77 -20.29 3.95
N ARG A 932 -14.10 -19.10 3.43
CA ARG A 932 -13.35 -18.46 2.34
C ARG A 932 -11.96 -18.03 2.82
N ALA A 933 -11.85 -17.46 4.02
CA ALA A 933 -10.56 -17.09 4.60
C ALA A 933 -9.65 -18.32 4.82
N ALA A 934 -10.18 -19.40 5.42
CA ALA A 934 -9.43 -20.62 5.68
C ALA A 934 -8.96 -21.31 4.37
N THR A 935 -9.82 -21.37 3.35
CA THR A 935 -9.45 -21.96 2.06
C THR A 935 -8.42 -21.12 1.29
N ARG A 936 -8.51 -19.78 1.34
CA ARG A 936 -7.50 -18.89 0.74
C ARG A 936 -6.15 -19.04 1.43
N LEU A 937 -6.13 -19.07 2.77
CA LEU A 937 -4.90 -19.28 3.53
C LEU A 937 -4.26 -20.64 3.22
N ALA A 938 -5.06 -21.71 3.17
CA ALA A 938 -4.57 -23.05 2.80
C ALA A 938 -3.93 -23.04 1.40
N LYS A 939 -4.55 -22.38 0.41
CA LYS A 939 -3.98 -22.21 -0.93
C LYS A 939 -2.65 -21.47 -0.93
N HIS A 940 -2.49 -20.42 -0.11
CA HIS A 940 -1.22 -19.68 0.00
C HIS A 940 -0.09 -20.57 0.52
N PHE A 941 -0.34 -21.38 1.54
CA PHE A 941 0.66 -22.33 2.04
C PHE A 941 0.96 -23.45 1.06
N SER A 942 -0.06 -24.07 0.45
CA SER A 942 0.12 -25.14 -0.54
C SER A 942 0.87 -24.68 -1.80
N SER A 943 0.83 -23.39 -2.11
CA SER A 943 1.50 -22.80 -3.28
C SER A 943 2.89 -22.22 -2.98
N LEU A 944 3.44 -22.48 -1.80
CA LEU A 944 4.77 -22.01 -1.37
C LEU A 944 4.91 -20.48 -1.32
N SER A 945 3.79 -19.75 -1.16
CA SER A 945 3.79 -18.28 -0.96
C SER A 945 4.74 -17.82 0.17
N PRO A 946 4.88 -18.52 1.31
CA PRO A 946 5.89 -18.16 2.32
C PRO A 946 7.32 -18.00 1.79
N LEU A 947 7.74 -18.81 0.82
CA LEU A 947 9.08 -18.69 0.21
C LEU A 947 9.19 -17.44 -0.64
N PHE A 948 8.12 -17.11 -1.38
CA PHE A 948 8.02 -15.86 -2.14
C PHE A 948 8.12 -14.64 -1.23
N GLU A 949 7.48 -14.68 -0.06
CA GLU A 949 7.51 -13.59 0.92
C GLU A 949 8.92 -13.30 1.45
N VAL A 950 9.69 -14.33 1.77
CA VAL A 950 11.11 -14.19 2.16
C VAL A 950 11.92 -13.53 1.04
N PHE A 951 11.69 -13.93 -0.22
CA PHE A 951 12.36 -13.34 -1.37
C PHE A 951 11.98 -11.86 -1.58
N VAL A 952 10.69 -11.52 -1.48
CA VAL A 952 10.21 -10.13 -1.59
C VAL A 952 10.80 -9.25 -0.49
N CYS A 953 10.91 -9.75 0.74
CA CYS A 953 11.57 -9.05 1.84
C CYS A 953 13.02 -8.67 1.51
N GLN A 954 13.78 -9.60 0.93
CA GLN A 954 15.15 -9.33 0.48
C GLN A 954 15.21 -8.29 -0.64
N ILE A 955 14.29 -8.32 -1.61
CA ILE A 955 14.25 -7.32 -2.68
C ILE A 955 13.91 -5.94 -2.14
N TYR A 956 13.00 -5.80 -1.18
CA TYR A 956 12.76 -4.52 -0.49
C TYR A 956 14.03 -4.00 0.20
N ALA A 957 14.70 -4.86 0.99
CA ALA A 957 15.90 -4.48 1.71
C ALA A 957 17.03 -4.03 0.76
N TYR A 958 17.28 -4.82 -0.30
CA TYR A 958 18.28 -4.51 -1.32
C TYR A 958 17.98 -3.18 -2.03
N SER A 959 16.73 -2.97 -2.45
CA SER A 959 16.32 -1.78 -3.20
C SER A 959 16.51 -0.49 -2.39
N VAL A 960 16.13 -0.50 -1.12
CA VAL A 960 16.31 0.65 -0.21
C VAL A 960 17.80 0.90 0.04
N GLN A 961 18.59 -0.15 0.29
CA GLN A 961 20.02 -0.02 0.56
C GLN A 961 20.79 0.54 -0.65
N GLN A 962 20.52 0.01 -1.85
CA GLN A 962 21.16 0.46 -3.08
C GLN A 962 20.86 1.93 -3.36
N ASP A 963 19.59 2.33 -3.25
CA ASP A 963 19.20 3.72 -3.50
C ASP A 963 19.80 4.69 -2.48
N LEU A 964 19.81 4.34 -1.19
CA LEU A 964 20.46 5.18 -0.17
C LEU A 964 21.98 5.30 -0.37
N SER A 965 22.63 4.29 -0.97
CA SER A 965 24.09 4.24 -1.14
C SER A 965 24.55 4.91 -2.44
N PHE A 966 23.82 4.69 -3.53
CA PHE A 966 24.23 5.07 -4.88
C PHE A 966 23.21 5.98 -5.59
N GLY A 967 21.98 6.08 -5.07
CA GLY A 967 20.87 6.75 -5.72
C GLY A 967 20.51 6.10 -7.07
N GLY A 968 19.93 6.92 -7.95
CA GLY A 968 19.65 6.51 -9.32
C GLY A 968 18.37 5.70 -9.48
N ALA A 969 17.39 5.88 -8.59
CA ALA A 969 16.04 5.38 -8.83
C ALA A 969 15.55 5.87 -10.20
N ARG A 970 15.01 4.94 -10.98
CA ARG A 970 14.39 5.20 -12.27
C ARG A 970 13.11 4.41 -12.35
N TYR A 971 12.14 4.94 -13.08
CA TYR A 971 10.97 4.18 -13.45
C TYR A 971 11.36 2.90 -14.20
N ILE A 972 11.04 1.77 -13.59
CA ILE A 972 11.10 0.45 -14.22
C ILE A 972 9.69 0.13 -14.68
N GLY A 973 9.49 0.03 -16.00
CA GLY A 973 8.21 -0.38 -16.56
C GLY A 973 7.83 -1.76 -16.02
N THR A 974 6.74 -1.83 -15.26
CA THR A 974 6.15 -3.12 -14.88
C THR A 974 5.31 -3.61 -16.06
N GLY A 975 5.66 -4.78 -16.59
CA GLY A 975 4.93 -5.36 -17.72
C GLY A 975 3.52 -5.77 -17.26
N ARG A 976 2.50 -5.15 -17.85
CA ARG A 976 1.07 -5.34 -17.51
C ARG A 976 0.37 -6.47 -18.31
N GLY A 977 1.16 -7.23 -19.08
CA GLY A 977 0.69 -8.40 -19.83
C GLY A 977 0.50 -9.62 -18.93
N PHE A 978 -0.23 -10.61 -19.42
CA PHE A 978 -0.31 -11.91 -18.76
C PHE A 978 1.05 -12.61 -18.83
N ALA A 979 1.47 -13.25 -17.73
CA ALA A 979 2.73 -13.99 -17.66
C ALA A 979 2.59 -15.39 -18.30
N THR A 980 2.23 -15.45 -19.58
CA THR A 980 2.04 -16.69 -20.35
C THR A 980 3.30 -17.16 -21.08
N ALA A 981 4.36 -16.34 -21.06
CA ALA A 981 5.60 -16.61 -21.79
C ALA A 981 6.75 -16.99 -20.86
N ARG A 982 7.64 -17.85 -21.38
CA ARG A 982 8.86 -18.28 -20.70
C ARG A 982 9.94 -17.20 -20.78
N MET A 983 10.59 -16.92 -19.65
CA MET A 983 11.83 -16.13 -19.59
C MET A 983 13.06 -17.04 -19.69
N PRO A 984 14.12 -16.70 -20.45
CA PRO A 984 15.34 -17.50 -20.50
C PRO A 984 16.12 -17.56 -19.18
N PHE A 985 16.81 -18.67 -18.92
CA PHE A 985 17.61 -18.90 -17.70
C PHE A 985 18.67 -17.81 -17.48
N GLY A 986 19.48 -17.49 -18.50
CA GLY A 986 20.56 -16.50 -18.37
C GLY A 986 20.06 -15.11 -17.97
N ILE A 987 18.91 -14.69 -18.50
CA ILE A 987 18.26 -13.42 -18.16
C ILE A 987 17.72 -13.46 -16.71
N LEU A 988 17.09 -14.57 -16.32
CA LEU A 988 16.52 -14.74 -15.00
C LEU A 988 17.59 -14.79 -13.91
N PHE A 989 18.65 -15.57 -14.12
CA PHE A 989 19.78 -15.68 -13.20
C PHE A 989 20.51 -14.35 -13.06
N SER A 990 20.92 -13.71 -14.16
CA SER A 990 21.65 -12.42 -14.13
C SER A 990 20.85 -11.32 -13.42
N ARG A 991 19.51 -11.30 -13.60
CA ARG A 991 18.63 -10.32 -12.93
C ARG A 991 18.61 -10.47 -11.41
N PHE A 992 18.63 -11.70 -10.89
CA PHE A 992 18.48 -11.97 -9.45
C PHE A 992 19.77 -12.43 -8.75
N ALA A 993 20.88 -12.57 -9.49
CA ALA A 993 22.19 -12.97 -8.99
C ALA A 993 22.68 -12.03 -7.87
N SER A 994 22.82 -10.73 -8.19
CA SER A 994 23.29 -9.71 -7.24
C SER A 994 22.28 -9.41 -6.12
N PRO A 995 20.98 -9.18 -6.41
CA PRO A 995 20.01 -8.80 -5.38
C PRO A 995 19.72 -9.87 -4.32
N SER A 996 19.81 -11.16 -4.67
CA SER A 996 19.38 -12.25 -3.77
C SER A 996 20.30 -13.48 -3.79
N ILE A 997 20.59 -14.05 -4.96
CA ILE A 997 21.22 -15.40 -5.03
C ILE A 997 22.62 -15.41 -4.41
N TYR A 998 23.46 -14.40 -4.64
CA TYR A 998 24.80 -14.35 -4.04
C TYR A 998 24.77 -14.17 -2.52
N LEU A 999 23.78 -13.44 -1.98
CA LEU A 999 23.59 -13.36 -0.54
C LEU A 999 23.10 -14.70 0.01
N GLY A 1000 22.10 -15.31 -0.62
CA GLY A 1000 21.55 -16.62 -0.25
C GLY A 1000 22.61 -17.71 -0.26
N ALA A 1001 23.41 -17.82 -1.32
CA ALA A 1001 24.47 -18.82 -1.44
C ALA A 1001 25.54 -18.68 -0.35
N ARG A 1002 25.97 -17.44 -0.06
CA ARG A 1002 26.91 -17.19 1.06
C ARG A 1002 26.31 -17.62 2.39
N MET A 1003 25.05 -17.27 2.66
CA MET A 1003 24.39 -17.66 3.90
C MET A 1003 24.14 -19.18 3.99
N LEU A 1004 23.86 -19.87 2.88
CA LEU A 1004 23.76 -21.33 2.86
C LEU A 1004 25.07 -22.01 3.23
N MET A 1005 26.21 -21.47 2.79
CA MET A 1005 27.52 -22.00 3.20
C MET A 1005 27.76 -21.83 4.70
N MET A 1006 27.40 -20.67 5.26
CA MET A 1006 27.49 -20.44 6.71
C MET A 1006 26.54 -21.35 7.49
N LEU A 1007 25.32 -21.54 6.98
CA LEU A 1007 24.34 -22.45 7.56
C LEU A 1007 24.80 -23.89 7.50
N LEU A 1008 25.44 -24.34 6.41
CA LEU A 1008 26.02 -25.67 6.29
C LEU A 1008 27.08 -25.90 7.37
N PHE A 1009 27.99 -24.95 7.56
CA PHE A 1009 28.97 -25.02 8.65
C PHE A 1009 28.28 -25.09 10.02
N GLY A 1010 27.30 -24.21 10.28
CA GLY A 1010 26.53 -24.21 11.53
C GLY A 1010 25.74 -25.50 11.75
N THR A 1011 25.26 -26.12 10.68
CA THR A 1011 24.54 -27.40 10.70
C THR A 1011 25.46 -28.55 11.10
N LEU A 1012 26.69 -28.57 10.58
CA LEU A 1012 27.69 -29.60 10.89
C LEU A 1012 28.25 -29.46 12.31
N THR A 1013 28.41 -28.23 12.81
CA THR A 1013 29.04 -27.95 14.11
C THR A 1013 28.04 -27.81 15.25
N VAL A 1014 26.83 -27.29 14.98
CA VAL A 1014 25.83 -26.82 15.95
C VAL A 1014 24.44 -27.38 15.60
N TRP A 1015 24.37 -28.66 15.23
CA TRP A 1015 23.13 -29.29 14.79
C TRP A 1015 21.98 -29.18 15.81
N GLY A 1016 20.80 -28.80 15.32
CA GLY A 1016 19.53 -28.83 16.03
C GLY A 1016 18.35 -28.71 15.06
N TYR A 1017 17.20 -29.30 15.40
CA TYR A 1017 16.03 -29.35 14.51
C TYR A 1017 15.50 -27.96 14.11
N TRP A 1018 15.73 -26.95 14.95
CA TRP A 1018 15.35 -25.56 14.68
C TRP A 1018 16.05 -24.96 13.45
N LEU A 1019 17.26 -25.42 13.09
CA LEU A 1019 17.98 -24.93 11.90
C LEU A 1019 17.26 -25.25 10.59
N LEU A 1020 16.31 -26.20 10.59
CA LEU A 1020 15.49 -26.52 9.42
C LEU A 1020 14.75 -25.29 8.88
N TRP A 1021 14.34 -24.37 9.77
CA TRP A 1021 13.70 -23.12 9.36
C TRP A 1021 14.61 -22.26 8.48
N PHE A 1022 15.88 -22.15 8.84
CA PHE A 1022 16.85 -21.40 8.03
C PHE A 1022 17.19 -22.12 6.73
N TRP A 1023 17.20 -23.45 6.72
CA TRP A 1023 17.34 -24.18 5.47
C TRP A 1023 16.20 -23.85 4.51
N VAL A 1024 14.95 -23.82 4.99
CA VAL A 1024 13.80 -23.47 4.15
C VAL A 1024 13.86 -22.01 3.69
N SER A 1025 14.07 -21.06 4.61
CA SER A 1025 14.02 -19.62 4.31
C SER A 1025 15.22 -19.12 3.49
N ILE A 1026 16.45 -19.58 3.78
CA ILE A 1026 17.64 -19.13 3.03
C ILE A 1026 17.69 -19.80 1.65
N THR A 1027 17.24 -21.05 1.52
CA THR A 1027 17.12 -21.70 0.20
C THR A 1027 16.13 -20.97 -0.70
N ALA A 1028 15.08 -20.38 -0.13
CA ALA A 1028 14.13 -19.54 -0.88
C ALA A 1028 14.83 -18.39 -1.62
N LEU A 1029 15.87 -17.78 -1.03
CA LEU A 1029 16.63 -16.68 -1.64
C LEU A 1029 17.37 -17.08 -2.93
N CYS A 1030 17.64 -18.37 -3.12
CA CYS A 1030 18.30 -18.91 -4.29
C CYS A 1030 17.31 -19.49 -5.31
N ILE A 1031 16.25 -20.19 -4.84
CA ILE A 1031 15.41 -21.02 -5.70
C ILE A 1031 14.15 -20.30 -6.21
N CYS A 1032 13.63 -19.28 -5.50
CA CYS A 1032 12.38 -18.61 -5.88
C CYS A 1032 12.29 -18.14 -7.33
N PRO A 1033 13.34 -17.53 -7.95
CA PRO A 1033 13.28 -17.15 -9.35
C PRO A 1033 12.91 -18.31 -10.27
N PHE A 1034 13.40 -19.52 -9.99
CA PHE A 1034 13.14 -20.70 -10.82
C PHE A 1034 11.82 -21.39 -10.46
N LEU A 1035 11.51 -21.48 -9.16
CA LEU A 1035 10.27 -22.11 -8.68
C LEU A 1035 9.01 -21.43 -9.23
N PHE A 1036 9.02 -20.10 -9.28
CA PHE A 1036 7.89 -19.30 -9.76
C PHE A 1036 7.93 -19.03 -11.28
N ASN A 1037 8.85 -19.68 -12.00
CA ASN A 1037 8.90 -19.72 -13.45
C ASN A 1037 9.01 -21.20 -13.90
N PRO A 1038 7.92 -21.99 -13.83
CA PRO A 1038 7.97 -23.45 -13.97
C PRO A 1038 8.50 -23.92 -15.33
N HIS A 1039 8.45 -23.08 -16.37
CA HIS A 1039 9.08 -23.36 -17.66
C HIS A 1039 10.61 -23.54 -17.59
N GLN A 1040 11.26 -23.16 -16.49
CA GLN A 1040 12.67 -23.46 -16.24
C GLN A 1040 12.94 -24.95 -16.03
N PHE A 1041 11.93 -25.73 -15.63
CA PHE A 1041 12.06 -27.18 -15.44
C PHE A 1041 11.88 -27.98 -16.75
N ALA A 1042 11.67 -27.29 -17.88
CA ALA A 1042 11.72 -27.92 -19.19
C ALA A 1042 13.17 -28.19 -19.58
N TRP A 1043 13.63 -29.43 -19.37
CA TRP A 1043 15.05 -29.83 -19.52
C TRP A 1043 15.69 -29.41 -20.84
N ASN A 1044 15.02 -29.61 -21.98
CA ASN A 1044 15.57 -29.25 -23.30
C ASN A 1044 15.76 -27.74 -23.43
N ASP A 1045 14.73 -26.97 -23.08
CA ASP A 1045 14.75 -25.51 -23.18
C ASP A 1045 15.77 -24.93 -22.19
N PHE A 1046 15.91 -25.51 -21.00
CA PHE A 1046 16.90 -25.09 -20.01
C PHE A 1046 18.33 -25.28 -20.50
N PHE A 1047 18.66 -26.44 -21.08
CA PHE A 1047 20.01 -26.69 -21.60
C PHE A 1047 20.38 -25.78 -22.77
N ILE A 1048 19.41 -25.44 -23.62
CA ILE A 1048 19.62 -24.47 -24.71
C ILE A 1048 19.95 -23.10 -24.12
N ASP A 1049 19.14 -22.60 -23.19
CA ASP A 1049 19.41 -21.32 -22.52
C ASP A 1049 20.73 -21.31 -21.74
N TYR A 1050 21.05 -22.42 -21.07
CA TYR A 1050 22.27 -22.55 -20.28
C TYR A 1050 23.50 -22.54 -21.19
N ARG A 1051 23.43 -23.19 -22.36
CA ARG A 1051 24.46 -23.11 -23.39
C ARG A 1051 24.61 -21.70 -23.95
N GLU A 1052 23.52 -20.94 -24.09
CA GLU A 1052 23.59 -19.53 -24.53
C GLU A 1052 24.14 -18.60 -23.43
N PHE A 1053 24.01 -18.99 -22.16
CA PHE A 1053 24.56 -18.24 -21.04
C PHE A 1053 26.06 -18.46 -20.83
N LEU A 1054 26.54 -19.71 -21.02
CA LEU A 1054 27.97 -20.06 -21.01
C LEU A 1054 28.70 -19.41 -22.18
#